data_AF-A0A1V4HU48-F1
#
_entry.id   AF-A0A1V4HU48-F1
#
_cell.length_a   1.000
_cell.length_b   1.000
_cell.length_c   1.000
_cell.angle_alpha   90.00
_cell.angle_beta   90.00
_cell.angle_gamma   90.00
#
_symmetry.space_group_name_H-M   'P 1'
#
loop_
_entity.id
_entity.type
_entity.pdbx_description
1 polymer ?
#
loop_
_entity_poly.entity_id
_entity_poly.type
_entity_poly.pdbx_seq_one_letter_code
_entity_poly.pdbx_strand_id
1 'polypeptide(L)'
;MDRVMSQGFQNLLASQEQYMDDFWRRSDVRIKDVREDRTKRSTAEIQQAIRFNLFHILQASACAEDRGVPAKGLTGQAYEGHYFWDTEIYLLPFLTYTSPRIARNLLAFRYKMLPQARARAKELGHRRAMFPWRTISGEEASAYYAAGTAQYHINADIIYALRKYVQATGDESFLRDYGAEMLVETARLWADLGFYSDTKGDRFCINGVTGPDEYNAVVNNNAYTNLMARENLRYAAHVVESMRKTEPDAYNTLVHKTVLEPSEVTAWIRAAENMYVPYDEKLKVIPQDDSFLDREPWDLQNTPRERYPLLLFYHPLNIYRKRMIKQADVLLAMFLLGDAFPTESSDCWIGELRRQKSMCAKMTRKAIRFRESECDWASMEDEPMGSATAIRSGVNSSSPIALTNVRTGLGADAIAAALIENLHCLLGKLPRYATRNDWYMCLAYTVRDRMMERYVATLESITETNPDAKVVAYLSAEFLTGPHLGNSLVNLGIWRAVEDALSRVGQGDLSSLLDQEEEPGLGNGGLGRLAACYMDSLATLNVPAIGYGIRYEFGIFDQAIRDGWQIELTDKWLRFGNPWEIIRSEIAFDVKLGGRTERYRDEAGSWRVRWIPEKVVKGVAYDTPVPGYRAPTTNLLRLWKAEATESFDFEAFNVGDYYRAVDEKIASETITKILYPNDEPEAGKQLRLAQQYFFVSCSLQDMIRLLILRGKPLHEFHLYWAAQLNDTHPSIAVAELMRLLVDEHAMEWDQAWAITQQTCGYTNHTLLAEALERWPLPLFARLLPRHLEIIYEINRRFLDDIRLRYPSDDQLLRRLSLIDEAGGKYIRMAHLASVGSHAINGVAALHTELLKQTVLSDFYRVAPEKFFNVTNGVTPRRWIALSNPNLSALITRKIGDRWLADLEKELEHLEPLAVDADFQKDWQAVKADNKRVLAALIKERTGVIVDPRSLFDIQVKRLHEYKRQHLNVLYLITLFNRLRRAPSAAEIPRTVIFGGKAAPGYRMAKLIIKLINSVATAIDQDPVVSQVLKVVFLPDFNVKNSHRVYPAADLSEQISTAGKEASGTGNMKFAMNGALTIGTLDGANVEIRDAVGPENFFLFGLTAAEVERLKAGGYAPREFYESNPELREAIDLISSGFFSNGDRALFQPLVESLITRDDYMLLADYQAYVECQQSVSRAYSDQSAWTRMSILNCTRVGRFSSDRSVREYCRDIWNVRPIVPDER
;
A
#
# COMPACT_ATOMS: atom_id res chain seq x y z
N MET A 1 24.81 21.82 11.62
CA MET A 1 26.23 21.40 11.53
C MET A 1 27.15 22.58 11.84
N ASP A 2 27.02 23.72 11.18
CA ASP A 2 27.95 24.86 11.30
C ASP A 2 28.07 25.45 12.71
N ARG A 3 26.96 25.54 13.47
CA ARG A 3 27.00 25.93 14.89
C ARG A 3 27.74 24.92 15.78
N VAL A 4 27.62 23.62 15.49
CA VAL A 4 28.31 22.55 16.25
C VAL A 4 29.80 22.59 15.96
N MET A 5 30.18 22.82 14.71
CA MET A 5 31.58 22.97 14.29
C MET A 5 32.25 24.21 14.86
N SER A 6 31.52 25.32 15.00
CA SER A 6 32.08 26.60 15.49
C SER A 6 32.02 26.76 17.01
N GLN A 7 30.98 26.27 17.67
CA GLN A 7 30.73 26.50 19.10
C GLN A 7 30.99 25.26 19.96
N GLY A 8 31.13 24.07 19.35
CA GLY A 8 31.31 22.80 20.05
C GLY A 8 30.00 22.22 20.59
N PHE A 9 29.86 20.89 20.53
CA PHE A 9 28.65 20.19 20.98
C PHE A 9 28.30 20.46 22.45
N GLN A 10 29.30 20.48 23.35
CA GLN A 10 29.07 20.66 24.78
C GLN A 10 28.46 22.03 25.12
N ASN A 11 28.90 23.09 24.45
CA ASN A 11 28.33 24.42 24.66
C ASN A 11 26.89 24.51 24.14
N LEU A 12 26.59 23.84 23.03
CA LEU A 12 25.23 23.76 22.50
C LEU A 12 24.31 22.93 23.38
N LEU A 13 24.80 21.83 23.95
CA LEU A 13 24.05 21.01 24.92
C LEU A 13 23.73 21.82 26.17
N ALA A 14 24.73 22.48 26.78
CA ALA A 14 24.53 23.32 27.97
C ALA A 14 23.54 24.47 27.70
N SER A 15 23.64 25.11 26.52
CA SER A 15 22.68 26.13 26.09
C SER A 15 21.27 25.57 25.90
N GLN A 16 21.14 24.35 25.40
CA GLN A 16 19.85 23.68 25.22
C GLN A 16 19.23 23.27 26.57
N GLU A 17 20.01 22.74 27.50
CA GLU A 17 19.57 22.40 28.85
C GLU A 17 19.05 23.65 29.57
N GLN A 18 19.84 24.74 29.55
CA GLN A 18 19.41 26.01 30.13
C GLN A 18 18.11 26.54 29.50
N TYR A 19 17.97 26.46 28.17
CA TYR A 19 16.75 26.87 27.47
C TYR A 19 15.52 26.06 27.91
N MET A 20 15.68 24.75 28.07
CA MET A 20 14.60 23.86 28.51
C MET A 20 14.23 24.10 29.98
N ASP A 21 15.22 24.31 30.86
CA ASP A 21 15.00 24.62 32.26
C ASP A 21 14.27 25.96 32.42
N ASP A 22 14.68 26.97 31.68
CA ASP A 22 14.04 28.28 31.67
C ASP A 22 12.60 28.21 31.15
N PHE A 23 12.33 27.37 30.14
CA PHE A 23 10.97 27.13 29.65
C PHE A 23 10.12 26.46 30.73
N TRP A 24 10.56 25.35 31.32
CA TRP A 24 9.75 24.66 32.32
C TRP A 24 9.53 25.51 33.57
N ARG A 25 10.52 26.29 33.98
CA ARG A 25 10.39 27.21 35.12
C ARG A 25 9.28 28.24 34.92
N ARG A 26 9.11 28.77 33.70
CA ARG A 26 8.13 29.83 33.39
C ARG A 26 6.78 29.32 32.87
N SER A 27 6.72 28.09 32.35
CA SER A 27 5.57 27.57 31.60
C SER A 27 4.88 26.35 32.23
N ASP A 28 5.47 25.69 33.23
CA ASP A 28 4.89 24.48 33.82
C ASP A 28 3.58 24.77 34.58
N VAL A 29 2.50 24.11 34.17
CA VAL A 29 1.21 24.16 34.86
C VAL A 29 1.09 22.91 35.74
N ARG A 30 1.16 23.10 37.06
CA ARG A 30 1.10 22.00 38.03
C ARG A 30 -0.32 21.81 38.53
N ILE A 31 -0.82 20.58 38.42
CA ILE A 31 -2.13 20.21 38.92
C ILE A 31 -1.99 19.28 40.13
N LYS A 32 -2.89 19.44 41.10
CA LYS A 32 -2.99 18.59 42.29
C LYS A 32 -4.45 18.14 42.47
N ASP A 33 -4.64 17.04 43.19
CA ASP A 33 -5.93 16.59 43.71
C ASP A 33 -7.05 16.42 42.65
N VAL A 34 -6.70 15.89 41.47
CA VAL A 34 -7.71 15.59 40.47
C VAL A 34 -8.59 14.46 40.99
N ARG A 35 -9.88 14.75 41.16
CA ARG A 35 -10.82 13.73 41.63
C ARG A 35 -10.97 12.61 40.59
N GLU A 36 -10.41 11.46 40.90
CA GLU A 36 -10.36 10.28 40.02
C GLU A 36 -11.77 9.70 39.75
N ASP A 37 -12.76 10.02 40.57
CA ASP A 37 -14.18 9.68 40.33
C ASP A 37 -14.78 10.41 39.10
N ARG A 38 -14.20 11.55 38.70
CA ARG A 38 -14.70 12.41 37.61
C ARG A 38 -13.87 12.35 36.34
N THR A 39 -12.77 11.62 36.34
CA THR A 39 -11.91 11.52 35.17
C THR A 39 -11.32 10.12 35.07
N LYS A 40 -11.25 9.57 33.86
CA LYS A 40 -10.67 8.25 33.61
C LYS A 40 -9.14 8.22 33.71
N ARG A 41 -8.50 9.32 34.12
CA ARG A 41 -7.05 9.51 34.17
C ARG A 41 -6.63 9.96 35.57
N SER A 42 -5.54 9.40 36.05
CA SER A 42 -4.86 9.81 37.27
C SER A 42 -4.32 11.24 37.17
N THR A 43 -4.05 11.86 38.31
CA THR A 43 -3.41 13.19 38.36
C THR A 43 -2.09 13.21 37.58
N ALA A 44 -1.30 12.15 37.65
CA ALA A 44 -0.03 12.02 36.93
C ALA A 44 -0.21 11.99 35.41
N GLU A 45 -1.19 11.24 34.89
CA GLU A 45 -1.47 11.17 33.45
C GLU A 45 -1.96 12.52 32.89
N ILE A 46 -2.74 13.26 33.69
CA ILE A 46 -3.18 14.60 33.27
C ILE A 46 -2.01 15.58 33.32
N GLN A 47 -1.17 15.52 34.35
CA GLN A 47 0.05 16.33 34.45
C GLN A 47 0.98 16.08 33.25
N GLN A 48 1.16 14.81 32.88
CA GLN A 48 1.92 14.43 31.71
C GLN A 48 1.29 14.96 30.42
N ALA A 49 -0.03 14.82 30.26
CA ALA A 49 -0.73 15.34 29.09
C ALA A 49 -0.58 16.87 28.96
N ILE A 50 -0.68 17.61 30.07
CA ILE A 50 -0.46 19.06 30.08
C ILE A 50 0.98 19.38 29.66
N ARG A 51 1.99 18.78 30.30
CA ARG A 51 3.40 18.99 29.94
C ARG A 51 3.68 18.61 28.50
N PHE A 52 3.12 17.53 28.00
CA PHE A 52 3.28 17.14 26.61
C PHE A 52 2.73 18.21 25.65
N ASN A 53 1.54 18.77 25.91
CA ASN A 53 1.00 19.87 25.11
C ASN A 53 1.88 21.12 25.19
N LEU A 54 2.39 21.46 26.37
CA LEU A 54 3.32 22.60 26.57
C LEU A 54 4.62 22.41 25.77
N PHE A 55 5.18 21.20 25.79
CA PHE A 55 6.37 20.85 25.02
C PHE A 55 6.12 20.96 23.50
N HIS A 56 4.95 20.54 23.03
CA HIS A 56 4.56 20.71 21.63
C HIS A 56 4.42 22.17 21.23
N ILE A 57 3.84 23.01 22.10
CA ILE A 57 3.77 24.46 21.89
C ILE A 57 5.17 25.06 21.80
N LEU A 58 6.09 24.67 22.69
CA LEU A 58 7.49 25.10 22.65
C LEU A 58 8.12 24.76 21.29
N GLN A 59 8.01 23.51 20.85
CA GLN A 59 8.60 23.08 19.57
C GLN A 59 7.99 23.80 18.38
N ALA A 60 6.65 23.93 18.33
CA ALA A 60 5.97 24.55 17.21
C ALA A 60 6.21 26.06 17.11
N SER A 61 6.48 26.72 18.25
CA SER A 61 6.71 28.17 18.32
C SER A 61 8.19 28.57 18.30
N ALA A 62 9.12 27.61 18.38
CA ALA A 62 10.56 27.86 18.47
C ALA A 62 11.14 28.67 17.29
N CYS A 63 10.50 28.62 16.11
CA CYS A 63 10.92 29.33 14.90
C CYS A 63 9.89 30.38 14.40
N ALA A 64 8.99 30.86 15.27
CA ALA A 64 7.95 31.83 14.93
C ALA A 64 8.46 33.28 14.84
N GLU A 65 9.66 33.51 14.29
CA GLU A 65 10.30 34.83 14.28
C GLU A 65 9.74 35.73 13.17
N ASP A 66 9.64 35.20 11.94
CA ASP A 66 9.07 35.89 10.77
C ASP A 66 7.85 35.17 10.17
N ARG A 67 7.34 34.15 10.86
CA ARG A 67 6.27 33.26 10.38
C ARG A 67 5.27 32.97 11.51
N GLY A 68 4.05 32.61 11.14
CA GLY A 68 3.05 32.11 12.08
C GLY A 68 3.40 30.75 12.68
N VAL A 69 2.60 30.26 13.64
CA VAL A 69 2.65 28.85 14.08
C VAL A 69 1.62 28.06 13.29
N PRO A 70 2.03 27.12 12.42
CA PRO A 70 1.08 26.38 11.60
C PRO A 70 0.33 25.34 12.43
N ALA A 71 -0.89 24.99 12.00
CA ALA A 71 -1.63 23.90 12.60
C ALA A 71 -0.81 22.60 12.55
N LYS A 72 -0.70 21.90 13.69
CA LYS A 72 0.14 20.71 13.91
C LYS A 72 1.67 20.91 13.77
N GLY A 73 2.15 22.15 13.72
CA GLY A 73 3.59 22.45 13.63
C GLY A 73 4.18 22.18 12.23
N LEU A 74 5.42 22.61 12.01
CA LEU A 74 6.06 22.60 10.69
C LEU A 74 6.37 21.20 10.13
N THR A 75 6.43 20.18 10.99
CA THR A 75 6.74 18.79 10.61
C THR A 75 5.50 17.90 10.51
N GLY A 76 4.30 18.45 10.78
CA GLY A 76 3.04 17.70 10.69
C GLY A 76 2.55 17.58 9.24
N GLN A 77 2.21 16.37 8.81
CA GLN A 77 1.68 16.12 7.45
C GLN A 77 0.24 16.61 7.21
N ALA A 78 -0.45 17.13 8.24
CA ALA A 78 -1.85 17.55 8.14
C ALA A 78 -1.97 19.07 8.29
N TYR A 79 -2.88 19.66 7.52
CA TYR A 79 -3.04 21.11 7.34
C TYR A 79 -1.86 21.81 6.62
N GLU A 80 -0.86 21.06 6.13
CA GLU A 80 0.15 21.52 5.15
C GLU A 80 0.85 22.85 5.49
N GLY A 81 1.11 23.10 6.79
CA GLY A 81 1.78 24.33 7.20
C GLY A 81 0.89 25.59 7.20
N HIS A 82 -0.43 25.45 7.03
CA HIS A 82 -1.36 26.57 7.06
C HIS A 82 -1.58 27.13 8.48
N TYR A 83 -1.78 28.44 8.53
CA TYR A 83 -2.14 29.23 9.70
C TYR A 83 -3.64 29.43 9.77
N PHE A 84 -4.18 29.31 10.98
CA PHE A 84 -5.60 29.49 11.31
C PHE A 84 -5.77 30.41 12.52
N TRP A 85 -7.00 30.84 12.76
CA TRP A 85 -7.40 31.69 13.88
C TRP A 85 -7.22 31.03 15.26
N ASP A 86 -7.09 29.70 15.32
CA ASP A 86 -6.77 28.94 16.53
C ASP A 86 -5.50 29.47 17.23
N THR A 87 -4.58 30.06 16.45
CA THR A 87 -3.37 30.71 16.95
C THR A 87 -3.72 31.85 17.91
N GLU A 88 -4.67 32.71 17.53
CA GLU A 88 -5.06 33.88 18.30
C GLU A 88 -5.82 33.55 19.57
N ILE A 89 -6.68 32.54 19.53
CA ILE A 89 -7.57 32.22 20.65
C ILE A 89 -6.98 31.19 21.61
N TYR A 90 -6.22 30.21 21.12
CA TYR A 90 -5.71 29.11 21.96
C TYR A 90 -4.21 29.21 22.25
N LEU A 91 -3.40 29.71 21.33
CA LEU A 91 -1.94 29.71 21.46
C LEU A 91 -1.40 31.03 22.01
N LEU A 92 -1.78 32.15 21.40
CA LEU A 92 -1.30 33.48 21.76
C LEU A 92 -1.54 33.85 23.22
N PRO A 93 -2.70 33.55 23.86
CA PRO A 93 -2.88 33.86 25.28
C PRO A 93 -1.84 33.18 26.17
N PHE A 94 -1.50 31.92 25.90
CA PHE A 94 -0.47 31.21 26.64
C PHE A 94 0.93 31.80 26.38
N LEU A 95 1.26 32.08 25.12
CA LEU A 95 2.56 32.67 24.76
C LEU A 95 2.72 34.10 25.28
N THR A 96 1.66 34.89 25.35
CA THR A 96 1.68 36.24 25.93
C THR A 96 2.16 36.21 27.38
N TYR A 97 1.72 35.25 28.19
CA TYR A 97 2.13 35.16 29.60
C TYR A 97 3.48 34.45 29.81
N THR A 98 3.87 33.57 28.90
CA THR A 98 5.05 32.69 29.12
C THR A 98 6.24 32.99 28.22
N SER A 99 6.03 33.64 27.07
CA SER A 99 7.05 34.01 26.09
C SER A 99 6.61 35.23 25.25
N PRO A 100 6.46 36.43 25.87
CA PRO A 100 5.91 37.63 25.22
C PRO A 100 6.58 37.99 23.88
N ARG A 101 7.89 37.77 23.75
CA ARG A 101 8.63 37.99 22.49
C ARG A 101 8.05 37.21 21.32
N ILE A 102 7.67 35.94 21.54
CA ILE A 102 7.09 35.08 20.50
C ILE A 102 5.69 35.56 20.16
N ALA A 103 4.88 35.93 21.16
CA ALA A 103 3.56 36.49 20.94
C ALA A 103 3.60 37.78 20.11
N ARG A 104 4.56 38.68 20.40
CA ARG A 104 4.82 39.90 19.63
C ARG A 104 5.14 39.60 18.17
N ASN A 105 5.99 38.61 17.90
CA ASN A 105 6.38 38.23 16.55
C ASN A 105 5.20 37.67 15.75
N LEU A 106 4.34 36.86 16.38
CA LEU A 106 3.13 36.33 15.74
C LEU A 106 2.12 37.42 15.39
N LEU A 107 1.96 38.43 16.27
CA LEU A 107 1.13 39.61 15.95
C LEU A 107 1.77 40.47 14.85
N ALA A 108 3.10 40.63 14.86
CA ALA A 108 3.82 41.32 13.80
C ALA A 108 3.65 40.61 12.45
N PHE A 109 3.60 39.27 12.45
CA PHE A 109 3.29 38.47 11.28
C PHE A 109 1.87 38.75 10.75
N ARG A 110 0.86 38.89 11.63
CA ARG A 110 -0.48 39.35 11.22
C ARG A 110 -0.46 40.76 10.62
N TYR A 111 0.30 41.68 11.21
CA TYR A 111 0.46 43.01 10.62
C TYR A 111 1.10 42.97 9.22
N LYS A 112 2.13 42.13 9.00
CA LYS A 112 2.76 41.95 7.68
C LYS A 112 1.77 41.47 6.61
N MET A 113 0.68 40.80 7.00
CA MET A 113 -0.39 40.34 6.10
C MET A 113 -1.48 41.38 5.82
N LEU A 114 -1.42 42.57 6.44
CA LEU A 114 -2.45 43.59 6.31
C LEU A 114 -2.70 44.01 4.84
N PRO A 115 -1.69 44.14 3.94
CA PRO A 115 -1.93 44.38 2.52
C PRO A 115 -2.76 43.29 1.84
N GLN A 116 -2.48 42.02 2.10
CA GLN A 116 -3.23 40.88 1.56
C GLN A 116 -4.66 40.84 2.13
N ALA A 117 -4.82 41.15 3.42
CA ALA A 117 -6.14 41.29 4.04
C ALA A 117 -6.96 42.40 3.37
N ARG A 118 -6.33 43.51 2.96
CA ARG A 118 -6.99 44.58 2.18
C ARG A 118 -7.43 44.12 0.80
N ALA A 119 -6.57 43.36 0.11
CA ALA A 119 -6.92 42.78 -1.19
C ALA A 119 -8.13 41.84 -1.07
N ARG A 120 -8.14 40.98 -0.04
CA ARG A 120 -9.24 40.06 0.25
C ARG A 120 -10.56 40.75 0.57
N ALA A 121 -10.56 41.80 1.39
CA ALA A 121 -11.82 42.49 1.68
C ALA A 121 -12.40 43.13 0.41
N LYS A 122 -11.54 43.71 -0.46
CA LYS A 122 -11.98 44.24 -1.76
C LYS A 122 -12.60 43.16 -2.65
N GLU A 123 -12.00 41.98 -2.69
CA GLU A 123 -12.50 40.80 -3.41
C GLU A 123 -13.90 40.37 -2.94
N LEU A 124 -14.14 40.42 -1.62
CA LEU A 124 -15.42 40.09 -1.01
C LEU A 124 -16.42 41.27 -0.97
N GLY A 125 -16.11 42.38 -1.64
CA GLY A 125 -16.99 43.54 -1.74
C GLY A 125 -17.05 44.42 -0.48
N HIS A 126 -16.09 44.26 0.44
CA HIS A 126 -16.00 45.04 1.67
C HIS A 126 -15.00 46.19 1.59
N ARG A 127 -15.19 47.17 2.47
CA ARG A 127 -14.23 48.24 2.69
C ARG A 127 -13.09 47.76 3.58
N ARG A 128 -11.84 48.05 3.17
CA ARG A 128 -10.59 47.87 3.94
C ARG A 128 -10.12 46.43 4.11
N ALA A 129 -9.84 45.92 5.32
CA ALA A 129 -9.08 44.70 5.53
C ALA A 129 -9.91 43.55 6.14
N MET A 130 -9.78 42.36 5.57
CA MET A 130 -10.34 41.11 6.07
C MET A 130 -9.27 40.01 6.03
N PHE A 131 -8.85 39.52 7.19
CA PHE A 131 -7.86 38.45 7.28
C PHE A 131 -8.44 37.11 6.79
N PRO A 132 -7.63 36.27 6.13
CA PRO A 132 -8.07 34.97 5.62
C PRO A 132 -8.31 33.95 6.73
N TRP A 133 -9.23 33.02 6.47
CA TRP A 133 -9.54 31.86 7.31
C TRP A 133 -8.39 30.85 7.34
N ARG A 134 -7.85 30.56 6.17
CA ARG A 134 -6.72 29.65 6.01
C ARG A 134 -5.65 30.33 5.18
N THR A 135 -4.41 30.40 5.65
CA THR A 135 -3.34 31.07 4.90
C THR A 135 -1.95 30.50 5.14
N ILE A 136 -1.05 30.65 4.16
CA ILE A 136 0.40 30.42 4.32
C ILE A 136 1.15 31.74 4.07
N SER A 137 0.76 32.49 3.05
CA SER A 137 1.46 33.70 2.55
C SER A 137 0.77 35.02 2.90
N GLY A 138 -0.40 34.97 3.56
CA GLY A 138 -1.28 36.12 3.82
C GLY A 138 -2.51 36.14 2.91
N GLU A 139 -2.48 35.41 1.80
CA GLU A 139 -3.63 35.22 0.91
C GLU A 139 -4.53 34.08 1.40
N GLU A 140 -5.82 34.13 1.05
CA GLU A 140 -6.73 33.04 1.38
C GLU A 140 -6.38 31.80 0.56
N ALA A 141 -6.15 30.70 1.27
CA ALA A 141 -5.82 29.42 0.67
C ALA A 141 -7.04 28.49 0.59
N SER A 142 -8.20 28.84 1.16
CA SER A 142 -9.43 28.03 1.04
C SER A 142 -10.23 28.32 -0.22
N ALA A 143 -10.91 27.28 -0.73
CA ALA A 143 -11.92 27.44 -1.77
C ALA A 143 -13.08 28.33 -1.28
N TYR A 144 -13.81 28.97 -2.21
CA TYR A 144 -15.04 29.74 -1.93
C TYR A 144 -16.19 28.85 -1.43
N TYR A 145 -16.05 28.36 -0.21
CA TYR A 145 -17.02 27.57 0.50
C TYR A 145 -17.61 28.40 1.64
N ALA A 146 -18.93 28.43 1.72
CA ALA A 146 -19.71 29.20 2.69
C ALA A 146 -19.16 29.10 4.14
N ALA A 147 -18.78 27.90 4.59
CA ALA A 147 -18.26 27.73 5.95
C ALA A 147 -16.85 28.31 6.15
N GLY A 148 -16.03 28.47 5.11
CA GLY A 148 -14.69 29.06 5.21
C GLY A 148 -14.67 30.56 4.85
N THR A 149 -15.38 30.96 3.80
CA THR A 149 -15.40 32.34 3.31
C THR A 149 -16.09 33.30 4.27
N ALA A 150 -17.17 32.88 4.93
CA ALA A 150 -17.96 33.73 5.80
C ALA A 150 -17.47 33.77 7.27
N GLN A 151 -16.25 33.29 7.58
CA GLN A 151 -15.69 33.34 8.94
C GLN A 151 -15.11 34.72 9.28
N TYR A 152 -15.95 35.75 9.31
CA TYR A 152 -15.49 37.13 9.60
C TYR A 152 -14.89 37.29 11.01
N HIS A 153 -15.24 36.41 11.96
CA HIS A 153 -14.81 36.50 13.37
C HIS A 153 -13.29 36.51 13.57
N ILE A 154 -12.52 35.95 12.64
CA ILE A 154 -11.04 35.90 12.69
C ILE A 154 -10.44 37.30 12.90
N ASN A 155 -11.05 38.31 12.28
CA ASN A 155 -10.62 39.70 12.43
C ASN A 155 -10.70 40.14 13.89
N ALA A 156 -11.80 39.81 14.58
CA ALA A 156 -11.96 40.11 15.99
C ALA A 156 -11.10 39.21 16.89
N ASP A 157 -10.80 37.97 16.48
CA ASP A 157 -9.90 37.07 17.21
C ASP A 157 -8.46 37.62 17.25
N ILE A 158 -7.95 38.11 16.11
CA ILE A 158 -6.65 38.78 15.99
C ILE A 158 -6.61 40.02 16.89
N ILE A 159 -7.66 40.84 16.87
CA ILE A 159 -7.73 42.04 17.69
C ILE A 159 -7.84 41.70 19.19
N TYR A 160 -8.57 40.63 19.54
CA TYR A 160 -8.63 40.15 20.92
C TYR A 160 -7.24 39.74 21.41
N ALA A 161 -6.50 38.97 20.60
CA ALA A 161 -5.14 38.57 20.94
C ALA A 161 -4.18 39.76 21.06
N LEU A 162 -4.28 40.75 20.16
CA LEU A 162 -3.55 42.02 20.23
C LEU A 162 -3.84 42.77 21.53
N ARG A 163 -5.11 42.97 21.86
CA ARG A 163 -5.55 43.64 23.10
C ARG A 163 -4.96 42.94 24.32
N LYS A 164 -5.07 41.61 24.36
CA LYS A 164 -4.57 40.81 25.48
C LYS A 164 -3.04 40.89 25.61
N TYR A 165 -2.32 40.88 24.50
CA TYR A 165 -0.87 41.07 24.47
C TYR A 165 -0.48 42.43 25.05
N VAL A 166 -1.08 43.52 24.55
CA VAL A 166 -0.74 44.88 25.01
C VAL A 166 -1.09 45.05 26.49
N GLN A 167 -2.28 44.61 26.91
CA GLN A 167 -2.69 44.70 28.32
C GLN A 167 -1.79 43.90 29.27
N ALA A 168 -1.30 42.72 28.84
CA ALA A 168 -0.45 41.88 29.67
C ALA A 168 1.01 42.34 29.72
N THR A 169 1.50 43.00 28.65
CA THR A 169 2.93 43.34 28.50
C THR A 169 3.24 44.82 28.67
N GLY A 170 2.24 45.70 28.51
CA GLY A 170 2.43 47.16 28.47
C GLY A 170 3.15 47.66 27.21
N ASP A 171 3.22 46.86 26.13
CA ASP A 171 3.90 47.23 24.87
C ASP A 171 3.07 48.24 24.04
N GLU A 172 2.92 49.46 24.57
CA GLU A 172 2.24 50.58 23.92
C GLU A 172 2.90 50.97 22.59
N SER A 173 4.21 50.71 22.45
CA SER A 173 4.93 50.93 21.19
C SER A 173 4.40 50.05 20.06
N PHE A 174 4.16 48.78 20.35
CA PHE A 174 3.60 47.85 19.38
C PHE A 174 2.15 48.19 19.03
N LEU A 175 1.37 48.60 20.03
CA LEU A 175 0.01 49.09 19.80
C LEU A 175 0.02 50.29 18.85
N ARG A 176 0.86 51.29 19.12
CA ARG A 176 0.95 52.50 18.29
C ARG A 176 1.44 52.22 16.87
N ASP A 177 2.54 51.49 16.74
CA ASP A 177 3.27 51.39 15.47
C ASP A 177 2.63 50.36 14.52
N TYR A 178 1.93 49.35 15.06
CA TYR A 178 1.34 48.23 14.30
C TYR A 178 -0.15 48.04 14.61
N GLY A 179 -0.50 47.96 15.91
CA GLY A 179 -1.84 47.54 16.35
C GLY A 179 -2.97 48.51 16.00
N ALA A 180 -2.73 49.82 16.09
CA ALA A 180 -3.73 50.85 15.87
C ALA A 180 -4.24 50.87 14.42
N GLU A 181 -3.36 50.59 13.45
CA GLU A 181 -3.75 50.47 12.04
C GLU A 181 -4.65 49.24 11.82
N MET A 182 -4.29 48.09 12.39
CA MET A 182 -5.12 46.86 12.32
C MET A 182 -6.49 47.08 12.98
N LEU A 183 -6.55 47.80 14.10
CA LEU A 183 -7.79 48.14 14.80
C LEU A 183 -8.72 48.99 13.93
N VAL A 184 -8.20 50.04 13.29
CA VAL A 184 -8.98 50.89 12.38
C VAL A 184 -9.52 50.09 11.19
N GLU A 185 -8.68 49.28 10.55
CA GLU A 185 -9.07 48.52 9.36
C GLU A 185 -10.14 47.46 9.66
N THR A 186 -10.01 46.74 10.78
CA THR A 186 -11.01 45.74 11.21
C THR A 186 -12.30 46.38 11.75
N ALA A 187 -12.23 47.52 12.42
CA ALA A 187 -13.43 48.26 12.84
C ALA A 187 -14.27 48.71 11.63
N ARG A 188 -13.61 49.15 10.55
CA ARG A 188 -14.27 49.49 9.29
C ARG A 188 -14.96 48.30 8.64
N LEU A 189 -14.33 47.12 8.66
CA LEU A 189 -14.96 45.88 8.18
C LEU A 189 -16.29 45.62 8.91
N TRP A 190 -16.30 45.71 10.24
CA TRP A 190 -17.52 45.48 11.02
C TRP A 190 -18.61 46.51 10.76
N ALA A 191 -18.23 47.78 10.62
CA ALA A 191 -19.16 48.87 10.30
C ALA A 191 -19.75 48.74 8.89
N ASP A 192 -18.99 48.19 7.94
CA ASP A 192 -19.40 47.96 6.55
C ASP A 192 -20.27 46.70 6.40
N LEU A 193 -19.95 45.63 7.15
CA LEU A 193 -20.68 44.37 7.13
C LEU A 193 -22.04 44.46 7.86
N GLY A 194 -22.13 45.25 8.93
CA GLY A 194 -23.33 45.36 9.74
C GLY A 194 -24.29 46.48 9.30
N PHE A 195 -25.52 46.41 9.78
CA PHE A 195 -26.57 47.40 9.48
C PHE A 195 -27.55 47.54 10.65
N TYR A 196 -28.29 48.65 10.71
CA TYR A 196 -29.35 48.86 11.70
C TYR A 196 -30.66 48.24 11.21
N SER A 197 -31.25 47.35 12.00
CA SER A 197 -32.44 46.59 11.61
C SER A 197 -33.69 47.10 12.31
N ASP A 198 -34.64 47.65 11.55
CA ASP A 198 -35.94 48.11 12.05
C ASP A 198 -36.71 46.99 12.77
N THR A 199 -36.66 45.77 12.23
CA THR A 199 -37.35 44.59 12.79
C THR A 199 -36.75 44.06 14.09
N LYS A 200 -35.54 44.52 14.44
CA LYS A 200 -34.84 44.16 15.69
C LYS A 200 -34.74 45.36 16.64
N GLY A 201 -35.57 46.39 16.44
CA GLY A 201 -35.64 47.57 17.31
C GLY A 201 -34.48 48.55 17.11
N ASP A 202 -34.10 48.82 15.86
CA ASP A 202 -32.96 49.69 15.48
C ASP A 202 -31.63 49.22 16.12
N ARG A 203 -31.47 47.90 16.27
CA ARG A 203 -30.23 47.28 16.74
C ARG A 203 -29.29 47.01 15.56
N PHE A 204 -28.00 47.14 15.79
CA PHE A 204 -26.94 46.86 14.81
C PHE A 204 -26.75 45.35 14.66
N CYS A 205 -27.09 44.82 13.49
CA CYS A 205 -27.09 43.40 13.18
C CYS A 205 -25.95 43.06 12.22
N ILE A 206 -25.42 41.83 12.34
CA ILE A 206 -24.42 41.28 11.42
C ILE A 206 -24.99 39.95 10.91
N ASN A 207 -25.22 39.87 9.60
CA ASN A 207 -25.92 38.77 8.96
C ASN A 207 -25.01 38.01 7.98
N GLY A 208 -25.38 36.77 7.67
CA GLY A 208 -24.67 35.95 6.68
C GLY A 208 -23.24 35.55 7.07
N VAL A 209 -22.97 35.38 8.38
CA VAL A 209 -21.64 35.05 8.91
C VAL A 209 -21.56 33.60 9.37
N THR A 210 -20.36 33.05 9.43
CA THR A 210 -20.06 31.75 10.04
C THR A 210 -19.22 32.02 11.28
N GLY A 211 -19.66 31.53 12.45
CA GLY A 211 -18.84 31.57 13.67
C GLY A 211 -17.77 30.47 13.69
N PRO A 212 -17.02 30.31 14.79
CA PRO A 212 -16.08 29.21 14.97
C PRO A 212 -16.67 27.83 14.70
N ASP A 213 -17.97 27.67 14.94
CA ASP A 213 -18.72 26.48 14.61
C ASP A 213 -19.14 26.39 13.14
N GLU A 214 -18.27 25.77 12.36
CA GLU A 214 -18.47 25.51 10.93
C GLU A 214 -19.68 24.60 10.58
N TYR A 215 -20.36 24.01 11.58
CA TYR A 215 -21.63 23.31 11.34
C TYR A 215 -22.82 24.26 11.18
N ASN A 216 -22.65 25.54 11.52
CA ASN A 216 -23.67 26.58 11.40
C ASN A 216 -23.11 27.71 10.52
N ALA A 217 -23.02 27.44 9.21
CA ALA A 217 -22.46 28.36 8.24
C ALA A 217 -23.49 29.35 7.67
N VAL A 218 -23.07 30.59 7.42
CA VAL A 218 -23.87 31.66 6.79
C VAL A 218 -25.19 31.90 7.53
N VAL A 219 -25.08 32.16 8.82
CA VAL A 219 -26.19 32.42 9.73
C VAL A 219 -26.29 33.90 10.09
N ASN A 220 -27.46 34.32 10.58
CA ASN A 220 -27.68 35.69 11.01
C ASN A 220 -27.42 35.84 12.50
N ASN A 221 -26.72 36.91 12.86
CA ASN A 221 -26.45 37.29 14.24
C ASN A 221 -25.83 36.16 15.07
N ASN A 222 -24.77 35.52 14.54
CA ASN A 222 -23.99 34.55 15.32
C ASN A 222 -23.48 35.21 16.61
N ALA A 223 -23.83 34.63 17.76
CA ALA A 223 -23.61 35.25 19.06
C ALA A 223 -22.12 35.49 19.37
N TYR A 224 -21.24 34.54 19.05
CA TYR A 224 -19.79 34.71 19.22
C TYR A 224 -19.27 35.87 18.37
N THR A 225 -19.60 35.85 17.08
CA THR A 225 -19.13 36.85 16.10
C THR A 225 -19.56 38.25 16.50
N ASN A 226 -20.84 38.45 16.85
CA ASN A 226 -21.35 39.77 17.24
C ASN A 226 -20.70 40.29 18.53
N LEU A 227 -20.51 39.42 19.52
CA LEU A 227 -19.85 39.80 20.78
C LEU A 227 -18.38 40.18 20.56
N MET A 228 -17.65 39.40 19.77
CA MET A 228 -16.24 39.68 19.46
C MET A 228 -16.10 40.94 18.59
N ALA A 229 -16.96 41.13 17.60
CA ALA A 229 -17.01 42.35 16.77
C ALA A 229 -17.31 43.60 17.61
N ARG A 230 -18.23 43.52 18.57
CA ARG A 230 -18.53 44.61 19.52
C ARG A 230 -17.29 45.02 20.30
N GLU A 231 -16.52 44.06 20.81
CA GLU A 231 -15.30 44.35 21.57
C GLU A 231 -14.18 44.90 20.69
N ASN A 232 -14.08 44.44 19.43
CA ASN A 232 -13.17 45.02 18.44
C ASN A 232 -13.51 46.51 18.18
N LEU A 233 -14.78 46.84 17.95
CA LEU A 233 -15.24 48.21 17.72
C LEU A 233 -14.99 49.12 18.93
N ARG A 234 -15.31 48.66 20.14
CA ARG A 234 -15.05 49.40 21.39
C ARG A 234 -13.57 49.68 21.59
N TYR A 235 -12.74 48.65 21.40
CA TYR A 235 -11.31 48.79 21.62
C TYR A 235 -10.66 49.70 20.57
N ALA A 236 -11.07 49.61 19.30
CA ALA A 236 -10.62 50.53 18.26
C ALA A 236 -10.98 51.99 18.59
N ALA A 237 -12.23 52.27 18.98
CA ALA A 237 -12.66 53.61 19.37
C ALA A 237 -11.89 54.13 20.60
N HIS A 238 -11.70 53.29 21.60
CA HIS A 238 -10.94 53.63 22.81
C HIS A 238 -9.49 53.98 22.50
N VAL A 239 -8.79 53.15 21.70
CA VAL A 239 -7.38 53.36 21.35
C VAL A 239 -7.22 54.64 20.55
N VAL A 240 -8.05 54.87 19.53
CA VAL A 240 -8.00 56.10 18.71
C VAL A 240 -8.21 57.34 19.56
N GLU A 241 -9.22 57.34 20.44
CA GLU A 241 -9.53 58.50 21.30
C GLU A 241 -8.48 58.70 22.40
N SER A 242 -7.90 57.61 22.92
CA SER A 242 -6.78 57.66 23.86
C SER A 242 -5.56 58.29 23.19
N MET A 243 -5.12 57.76 22.04
CA MET A 243 -3.99 58.30 21.26
C MET A 243 -4.20 59.77 20.89
N ARG A 244 -5.43 60.17 20.53
CA ARG A 244 -5.76 61.58 20.25
C ARG A 244 -5.49 62.50 21.45
N LYS A 245 -5.69 62.01 22.68
CA LYS A 245 -5.50 62.76 23.93
C LYS A 245 -4.07 62.70 24.46
N THR A 246 -3.43 61.53 24.39
CA THR A 246 -2.17 61.25 25.08
C THR A 246 -0.96 61.30 24.15
N GLU A 247 -1.12 61.01 22.85
CA GLU A 247 -0.03 60.95 21.86
C GLU A 247 -0.44 61.59 20.50
N PRO A 248 -0.58 62.92 20.42
CA PRO A 248 -1.10 63.60 19.23
C PRO A 248 -0.31 63.34 17.94
N ASP A 249 1.01 63.21 18.01
CA ASP A 249 1.86 62.94 16.83
C ASP A 249 1.63 61.53 16.27
N ALA A 250 1.43 60.56 17.15
CA ALA A 250 1.10 59.20 16.78
C ALA A 250 -0.30 59.11 16.16
N TYR A 251 -1.27 59.83 16.75
CA TYR A 251 -2.61 59.97 16.21
C TYR A 251 -2.60 60.60 14.81
N ASN A 252 -1.85 61.69 14.61
CA ASN A 252 -1.72 62.32 13.29
C ASN A 252 -1.09 61.37 12.25
N THR A 253 -0.12 60.56 12.66
CA THR A 253 0.48 59.52 11.79
C THR A 253 -0.54 58.45 11.43
N LEU A 254 -1.33 57.97 12.39
CA LEU A 254 -2.40 56.99 12.15
C LEU A 254 -3.46 57.57 11.20
N VAL A 255 -3.89 58.81 11.42
CA VAL A 255 -4.84 59.52 10.54
C VAL A 255 -4.28 59.65 9.13
N HIS A 256 -3.01 60.01 8.97
CA HIS A 256 -2.38 60.10 7.66
C HIS A 256 -2.29 58.73 6.96
N LYS A 257 -1.90 57.68 7.69
CA LYS A 257 -1.79 56.31 7.14
C LYS A 257 -3.13 55.73 6.70
N THR A 258 -4.18 55.95 7.49
CA THR A 258 -5.48 55.27 7.31
C THR A 258 -6.55 56.16 6.68
N VAL A 259 -6.31 57.47 6.59
CA VAL A 259 -7.29 58.49 6.23
C VAL A 259 -8.52 58.39 7.13
N LEU A 260 -8.29 58.40 8.45
CA LEU A 260 -9.33 58.22 9.46
C LEU A 260 -10.16 59.49 9.66
N GLU A 261 -11.49 59.38 9.54
CA GLU A 261 -12.39 60.48 9.83
C GLU A 261 -12.92 60.41 11.28
N PRO A 262 -13.03 61.54 12.01
CA PRO A 262 -13.56 61.54 13.38
C PRO A 262 -14.99 60.98 13.52
N SER A 263 -15.79 61.08 12.46
CA SER A 263 -17.15 60.54 12.36
C SER A 263 -17.18 59.01 12.49
N GLU A 264 -16.13 58.32 12.03
CA GLU A 264 -16.05 56.85 12.07
C GLU A 264 -15.98 56.33 13.51
N VAL A 265 -15.21 56.98 14.38
CA VAL A 265 -15.09 56.60 15.81
C VAL A 265 -16.46 56.66 16.49
N THR A 266 -17.25 57.69 16.18
CA THR A 266 -18.60 57.85 16.72
C THR A 266 -19.54 56.77 16.18
N ALA A 267 -19.42 56.42 14.90
CA ALA A 267 -20.18 55.33 14.29
C ALA A 267 -19.82 53.97 14.90
N TRP A 268 -18.54 53.69 15.18
CA TRP A 268 -18.10 52.45 15.83
C TRP A 268 -18.65 52.30 17.24
N ILE A 269 -18.63 53.38 18.04
CA ILE A 269 -19.24 53.39 19.39
C ILE A 269 -20.74 53.10 19.27
N ARG A 270 -21.45 53.80 18.36
CA ARG A 270 -22.89 53.59 18.16
C ARG A 270 -23.20 52.15 17.73
N ALA A 271 -22.42 51.57 16.81
CA ALA A 271 -22.58 50.19 16.36
C ALA A 271 -22.34 49.20 17.51
N ALA A 272 -21.31 49.42 18.33
CA ALA A 272 -20.99 48.55 19.45
C ALA A 272 -22.07 48.56 20.55
N GLU A 273 -22.55 49.74 20.98
CA GLU A 273 -23.58 49.86 22.01
C GLU A 273 -24.95 49.33 21.54
N ASN A 274 -25.18 49.37 20.23
CA ASN A 274 -26.42 48.87 19.62
C ASN A 274 -26.30 47.47 19.03
N MET A 275 -25.17 46.76 19.20
CA MET A 275 -24.97 45.42 18.67
C MET A 275 -26.06 44.46 19.14
N TYR A 276 -26.75 43.79 18.22
CA TYR A 276 -27.73 42.77 18.53
C TYR A 276 -27.02 41.48 18.92
N VAL A 277 -27.45 40.86 20.01
CA VAL A 277 -27.06 39.50 20.41
C VAL A 277 -28.36 38.75 20.64
N PRO A 278 -28.57 37.59 20.01
CA PRO A 278 -29.86 36.92 20.11
C PRO A 278 -30.11 36.44 21.54
N TYR A 279 -31.35 36.52 22.00
CA TYR A 279 -31.77 36.05 23.33
C TYR A 279 -33.19 35.52 23.24
N ASP A 280 -33.39 34.31 23.76
CA ASP A 280 -34.69 33.65 23.87
C ASP A 280 -35.23 33.85 25.29
N GLU A 281 -36.26 34.67 25.42
CA GLU A 281 -36.89 35.01 26.70
C GLU A 281 -37.54 33.81 27.42
N LYS A 282 -38.00 32.81 26.66
CA LYS A 282 -38.72 31.66 27.21
C LYS A 282 -37.77 30.67 27.86
N LEU A 283 -36.67 30.38 27.19
CA LEU A 283 -35.63 29.47 27.64
C LEU A 283 -34.56 30.18 28.49
N LYS A 284 -34.53 31.52 28.46
CA LYS A 284 -33.51 32.37 29.10
C LYS A 284 -32.10 32.02 28.62
N VAL A 285 -31.98 31.85 27.30
CA VAL A 285 -30.76 31.42 26.62
C VAL A 285 -30.42 32.34 25.44
N ILE A 286 -29.14 32.49 25.15
CA ILE A 286 -28.52 33.13 23.98
C ILE A 286 -28.32 32.03 22.94
N PRO A 287 -29.24 31.85 21.98
CA PRO A 287 -29.02 30.87 20.94
C PRO A 287 -27.75 31.23 20.15
N GLN A 288 -27.18 30.23 19.47
CA GLN A 288 -25.94 30.43 18.73
C GLN A 288 -26.09 31.42 17.57
N ASP A 289 -27.26 31.43 16.95
CA ASP A 289 -27.67 32.35 15.89
C ASP A 289 -29.20 32.49 15.90
N ASP A 290 -29.73 33.43 15.11
CA ASP A 290 -31.18 33.72 15.04
C ASP A 290 -32.05 32.47 14.79
N SER A 291 -31.55 31.49 14.04
CA SER A 291 -32.32 30.34 13.56
C SER A 291 -32.01 29.03 14.29
N PHE A 292 -31.03 29.01 15.20
CA PHE A 292 -30.50 27.76 15.76
C PHE A 292 -31.58 26.94 16.49
N LEU A 293 -32.44 27.61 17.26
CA LEU A 293 -33.51 26.96 18.02
C LEU A 293 -34.68 26.47 17.15
N ASP A 294 -34.77 26.89 15.89
CA ASP A 294 -35.85 26.50 14.98
C ASP A 294 -35.53 25.24 14.16
N ARG A 295 -34.29 24.74 14.24
CA ARG A 295 -33.82 23.57 13.48
C ARG A 295 -34.25 22.25 14.13
N GLU A 296 -34.16 21.14 13.41
CA GLU A 296 -34.54 19.83 13.97
C GLU A 296 -33.39 19.24 14.82
N PRO A 297 -33.66 18.62 16.00
CA PRO A 297 -32.61 17.92 16.75
C PRO A 297 -31.97 16.75 15.96
N TRP A 298 -30.69 16.48 16.20
CA TRP A 298 -30.02 15.27 15.70
C TRP A 298 -30.22 14.10 16.66
N ASP A 299 -30.49 12.89 16.13
CA ASP A 299 -30.59 11.68 16.93
C ASP A 299 -29.20 11.14 17.34
N LEU A 300 -28.63 11.75 18.37
CA LEU A 300 -27.33 11.36 18.91
C LEU A 300 -27.33 9.96 19.53
N GLN A 301 -28.48 9.44 19.97
CA GLN A 301 -28.57 8.16 20.67
C GLN A 301 -28.41 6.99 19.71
N ASN A 302 -29.02 7.08 18.52
CA ASN A 302 -28.96 6.02 17.52
C ASN A 302 -27.87 6.24 16.46
N THR A 303 -27.07 7.31 16.56
CA THR A 303 -25.92 7.50 15.67
C THR A 303 -24.76 6.57 16.07
N PRO A 304 -24.29 5.66 15.20
CA PRO A 304 -23.20 4.73 15.51
C PRO A 304 -21.88 5.45 15.85
N ARG A 305 -21.05 4.87 16.73
CA ARG A 305 -19.80 5.52 17.21
C ARG A 305 -18.77 5.70 16.10
N GLU A 306 -18.72 4.76 15.17
CA GLU A 306 -17.85 4.76 14.00
C GLU A 306 -18.23 5.83 12.98
N ARG A 307 -19.42 6.44 13.08
CA ARG A 307 -19.87 7.55 12.22
C ARG A 307 -19.58 8.94 12.82
N TYR A 308 -18.67 9.02 13.79
CA TYR A 308 -18.11 10.27 14.30
C TYR A 308 -16.64 10.42 13.87
N PRO A 309 -16.18 11.64 13.51
CA PRO A 309 -16.91 12.91 13.46
C PRO A 309 -17.91 12.99 12.30
N LEU A 310 -19.09 13.58 12.53
CA LEU A 310 -20.23 13.53 11.61
C LEU A 310 -19.89 14.02 10.18
N LEU A 311 -19.06 15.04 10.04
CA LEU A 311 -18.69 15.63 8.74
C LEU A 311 -18.00 14.64 7.77
N LEU A 312 -17.38 13.56 8.29
CA LEU A 312 -16.75 12.53 7.44
C LEU A 312 -17.76 11.49 6.91
N PHE A 313 -18.96 11.42 7.50
CA PHE A 313 -19.94 10.35 7.24
C PHE A 313 -21.31 10.87 6.82
N TYR A 314 -21.59 12.16 7.02
CA TYR A 314 -22.85 12.81 6.68
C TYR A 314 -22.58 14.08 5.89
N HIS A 315 -23.37 14.29 4.84
CA HIS A 315 -23.26 15.46 3.99
C HIS A 315 -23.49 16.77 4.80
N PRO A 316 -22.69 17.84 4.61
CA PRO A 316 -22.83 19.10 5.36
C PRO A 316 -24.25 19.68 5.36
N LEU A 317 -24.96 19.62 4.23
CA LEU A 317 -26.36 20.07 4.14
C LEU A 317 -27.34 19.34 5.08
N ASN A 318 -27.03 18.10 5.46
CA ASN A 318 -27.82 17.37 6.46
C ASN A 318 -27.50 17.86 7.87
N ILE A 319 -26.25 18.23 8.13
CA ILE A 319 -25.78 18.72 9.42
C ILE A 319 -26.30 20.14 9.66
N TYR A 320 -26.24 21.01 8.64
CA TYR A 320 -26.63 22.43 8.73
C TYR A 320 -28.11 22.64 9.09
N ARG A 321 -28.98 21.66 8.76
CA ARG A 321 -30.42 21.68 9.07
C ARG A 321 -30.75 21.20 10.47
N LYS A 322 -29.74 20.83 11.26
CA LYS A 322 -29.92 20.15 12.55
C LYS A 322 -29.36 21.00 13.69
N ARG A 323 -29.89 20.84 14.91
CA ARG A 323 -29.35 21.46 16.13
C ARG A 323 -28.06 20.78 16.57
N MET A 324 -27.01 20.95 15.79
CA MET A 324 -25.70 20.35 16.02
C MET A 324 -24.62 21.41 16.01
N ILE A 325 -23.63 21.21 16.89
CA ILE A 325 -22.47 22.08 17.03
C ILE A 325 -21.20 21.24 16.93
N LYS A 326 -20.23 21.71 16.14
CA LYS A 326 -18.86 21.21 16.08
C LYS A 326 -18.02 21.86 17.17
N GLN A 327 -18.12 23.18 17.32
CA GLN A 327 -17.45 24.00 18.34
C GLN A 327 -18.49 24.78 19.14
N ALA A 328 -18.19 25.09 20.39
CA ALA A 328 -19.15 25.74 21.27
C ALA A 328 -18.96 27.26 21.31
N ASP A 329 -19.39 27.94 20.24
CA ASP A 329 -19.29 29.39 20.05
C ASP A 329 -19.67 30.21 21.28
N VAL A 330 -20.88 30.01 21.80
CA VAL A 330 -21.41 30.79 22.95
C VAL A 330 -20.55 30.58 24.21
N LEU A 331 -20.08 29.36 24.43
CA LEU A 331 -19.24 29.05 25.59
C LEU A 331 -17.84 29.64 25.44
N LEU A 332 -17.30 29.64 24.23
CA LEU A 332 -16.03 30.27 23.95
C LEU A 332 -16.13 31.79 24.17
N ALA A 333 -17.21 32.43 23.71
CA ALA A 333 -17.46 33.84 23.98
C ALA A 333 -17.54 34.14 25.48
N MET A 334 -18.25 33.30 26.26
CA MET A 334 -18.31 33.45 27.72
C MET A 334 -16.97 33.27 28.40
N PHE A 335 -16.11 32.38 27.89
CA PHE A 335 -14.76 32.19 28.43
C PHE A 335 -13.86 33.40 28.13
N LEU A 336 -13.93 33.93 26.91
CA LEU A 336 -13.07 35.04 26.48
C LEU A 336 -13.54 36.40 27.00
N LEU A 337 -14.86 36.58 27.14
CA LEU A 337 -15.56 37.83 27.48
C LEU A 337 -16.43 37.64 28.73
N GLY A 338 -15.89 37.00 29.76
CA GLY A 338 -16.66 36.61 30.94
C GLY A 338 -17.35 37.74 31.70
N ASP A 339 -16.91 38.99 31.54
CA ASP A 339 -17.49 40.19 32.15
C ASP A 339 -18.74 40.70 31.40
N ALA A 340 -18.96 40.22 30.18
CA ALA A 340 -20.10 40.60 29.34
C ALA A 340 -21.40 39.84 29.68
N PHE A 341 -21.38 38.93 30.65
CA PHE A 341 -22.51 38.05 31.01
C PHE A 341 -22.88 38.19 32.50
N PRO A 342 -24.17 38.39 32.85
CA PRO A 342 -24.60 38.50 34.25
C PRO A 342 -24.41 37.18 35.03
N THR A 343 -24.02 37.27 36.30
CA THR A 343 -23.78 36.12 37.19
C THR A 343 -25.00 35.20 37.33
N GLU A 344 -26.22 35.75 37.42
CA GLU A 344 -27.48 34.99 37.53
C GLU A 344 -27.87 34.21 36.26
N SER A 345 -27.37 34.63 35.08
CA SER A 345 -27.64 33.93 33.82
C SER A 345 -26.89 32.59 33.77
N SER A 346 -25.71 32.52 34.39
CA SER A 346 -24.82 31.34 34.43
C SER A 346 -25.53 30.06 34.90
N ASP A 347 -26.44 30.17 35.87
CA ASP A 347 -27.12 29.02 36.49
C ASP A 347 -28.25 28.43 35.63
N CYS A 348 -28.97 29.26 34.89
CA CYS A 348 -30.04 28.81 33.99
C CYS A 348 -29.49 27.93 32.85
N TRP A 349 -28.29 28.29 32.36
CA TRP A 349 -27.56 27.59 31.32
C TRP A 349 -27.00 26.23 31.71
N ILE A 350 -26.57 26.08 32.96
CA ILE A 350 -26.16 24.79 33.53
C ILE A 350 -27.31 23.78 33.42
N GLY A 351 -28.57 24.23 33.49
CA GLY A 351 -29.77 23.41 33.33
C GLY A 351 -29.97 22.84 31.91
N GLU A 352 -29.81 23.67 30.87
CA GLU A 352 -30.05 23.26 29.48
C GLU A 352 -28.89 22.38 28.93
N LEU A 353 -27.64 22.68 29.33
CA LEU A 353 -26.46 21.85 29.03
C LEU A 353 -26.51 20.47 29.71
N ARG A 354 -27.27 20.30 30.80
CA ARG A 354 -27.54 18.98 31.40
C ARG A 354 -28.43 18.11 30.51
N ARG A 355 -29.31 18.72 29.69
CA ARG A 355 -30.27 18.01 28.82
C ARG A 355 -29.67 17.57 27.49
N GLN A 356 -28.68 18.28 26.95
CA GLN A 356 -27.99 17.88 25.72
C GLN A 356 -26.88 16.84 25.97
N LYS A 357 -27.05 15.61 25.48
CA LYS A 357 -26.06 14.51 25.57
C LYS A 357 -24.99 14.61 24.44
N SER A 358 -24.35 15.77 24.24
CA SER A 358 -23.21 15.91 23.32
C SER A 358 -21.86 15.80 24.06
N MET A 359 -20.78 15.42 23.36
CA MET A 359 -19.43 15.34 23.91
C MET A 359 -18.92 16.72 24.38
N CYS A 360 -19.36 17.80 23.75
CA CYS A 360 -19.08 19.19 24.12
C CYS A 360 -19.69 19.55 25.49
N ALA A 361 -20.95 19.13 25.74
CA ALA A 361 -21.65 19.37 27.00
C ALA A 361 -21.00 18.67 28.23
N LYS A 362 -20.11 17.69 28.03
CA LYS A 362 -19.32 17.06 29.10
C LYS A 362 -18.07 17.85 29.47
N MET A 363 -17.41 18.51 28.52
CA MET A 363 -16.26 19.38 28.78
C MET A 363 -16.69 20.67 29.51
N THR A 364 -17.83 21.25 29.11
CA THR A 364 -18.39 22.47 29.69
C THR A 364 -18.73 22.34 31.18
N ARG A 365 -19.24 21.19 31.61
CA ARG A 365 -19.58 20.92 33.03
C ARG A 365 -18.39 21.04 33.99
N LYS A 366 -17.16 20.91 33.47
CA LYS A 366 -15.92 21.04 34.25
C LYS A 366 -15.39 22.47 34.29
N ALA A 367 -15.52 23.24 33.20
CA ALA A 367 -15.02 24.61 33.12
C ALA A 367 -15.79 25.59 34.04
N ILE A 368 -17.12 25.44 34.15
CA ILE A 368 -17.95 26.37 34.95
C ILE A 368 -17.73 26.21 36.47
N ARG A 369 -17.42 25.00 36.96
CA ARG A 369 -17.08 24.77 38.39
C ARG A 369 -15.83 25.49 38.87
N PHE A 370 -14.96 25.91 37.95
CA PHE A 370 -13.73 26.62 38.28
C PHE A 370 -13.99 28.10 38.66
N ARG A 371 -15.19 28.62 38.36
CA ARG A 371 -15.59 30.01 38.69
C ARG A 371 -16.20 30.17 40.09
N GLU A 372 -16.66 29.07 40.70
CA GLU A 372 -17.27 29.08 42.05
C GLU A 372 -16.26 28.87 43.18
N SER A 373 -14.99 28.55 42.87
CA SER A 373 -13.92 28.50 43.87
C SER A 373 -13.17 29.83 43.88
N GLU A 374 -13.47 30.67 44.88
CA GLU A 374 -12.61 31.78 45.27
C GLU A 374 -11.20 31.25 45.57
N CYS A 375 -10.22 31.60 44.73
CA CYS A 375 -8.81 31.43 45.06
C CYS A 375 -8.20 32.84 45.20
N ASP A 376 -8.01 33.19 46.47
CA ASP A 376 -7.34 34.37 46.99
C ASP A 376 -5.85 34.34 46.59
N TRP A 377 -5.40 35.28 45.75
CA TRP A 377 -4.02 35.33 45.24
C TRP A 377 -3.08 36.21 46.09
N ALA A 378 -3.46 36.57 47.31
CA ALA A 378 -2.67 37.45 48.17
C ALA A 378 -2.14 36.74 49.42
N SER A 379 -1.17 35.83 49.26
CA SER A 379 -0.13 35.54 50.28
C SER A 379 0.73 34.36 49.85
N MET A 380 1.98 34.63 49.45
CA MET A 380 3.11 33.71 49.65
C MET A 380 4.41 34.42 49.26
N GLU A 381 5.05 35.01 50.27
CA GLU A 381 6.47 35.39 50.28
C GLU A 381 7.33 34.18 50.74
N ASP A 382 8.54 34.12 50.18
CA ASP A 382 9.82 33.56 50.65
C ASP A 382 9.90 32.27 51.50
N GLU A 383 10.60 31.26 50.97
CA GLU A 383 11.60 30.47 51.73
C GLU A 383 12.75 29.93 50.83
N PRO A 384 14.01 29.84 51.32
CA PRO A 384 15.18 29.49 50.51
C PRO A 384 15.53 27.98 50.54
N MET A 385 15.95 27.44 49.39
CA MET A 385 16.46 26.06 49.26
C MET A 385 17.91 25.92 49.73
N GLY A 386 18.12 25.01 50.70
CA GLY A 386 19.43 24.51 51.11
C GLY A 386 20.03 23.46 50.17
N SER A 387 21.36 23.41 50.16
CA SER A 387 22.24 22.54 49.38
C SER A 387 22.18 21.05 49.79
N ALA A 388 22.36 20.14 48.82
CA ALA A 388 22.79 18.76 49.11
C ALA A 388 23.75 18.21 48.04
N THR A 389 24.78 17.55 48.55
CA THR A 389 26.07 17.20 47.96
C THR A 389 26.08 15.80 47.32
N ALA A 390 27.07 15.58 46.46
CA ALA A 390 27.34 14.39 45.67
C ALA A 390 27.57 13.07 46.44
N ILE A 391 27.24 11.94 45.80
CA ILE A 391 27.86 10.63 46.05
C ILE A 391 28.18 9.95 44.71
N ARG A 392 29.48 9.78 44.44
CA ARG A 392 30.04 8.79 43.50
C ARG A 392 30.53 7.59 44.31
N SER A 393 30.28 6.36 43.84
CA SER A 393 31.32 5.32 43.64
C SER A 393 30.70 3.95 43.36
N GLY A 394 31.37 3.18 42.49
CA GLY A 394 31.39 1.72 42.55
C GLY A 394 30.85 0.98 41.31
N VAL A 395 31.67 0.80 40.28
CA VAL A 395 31.65 -0.44 39.49
C VAL A 395 33.08 -0.84 39.15
N ASN A 396 33.42 -2.07 39.58
CA ASN A 396 34.71 -2.73 39.45
C ASN A 396 35.07 -3.07 38.00
N SER A 397 36.38 -3.10 37.77
CA SER A 397 37.05 -3.72 36.64
C SER A 397 36.88 -5.25 36.64
N SER A 398 36.41 -5.79 35.53
CA SER A 398 36.57 -7.20 35.15
C SER A 398 36.76 -7.30 33.65
N SER A 399 37.90 -7.87 33.24
CA SER A 399 38.36 -8.41 31.96
C SER A 399 37.90 -7.82 30.61
N PRO A 400 38.79 -7.71 29.60
CA PRO A 400 38.42 -7.23 28.27
C PRO A 400 37.51 -8.27 27.58
N ILE A 401 36.21 -8.02 27.59
CA ILE A 401 35.24 -8.75 26.76
C ILE A 401 35.53 -8.32 25.32
N ALA A 402 35.86 -9.29 24.46
CA ALA A 402 36.00 -9.08 23.02
C ALA A 402 34.78 -8.31 22.50
N LEU A 403 35.00 -7.26 21.71
CA LEU A 403 33.95 -6.52 21.00
C LEU A 403 33.17 -7.48 20.09
N THR A 404 32.14 -8.14 20.62
CA THR A 404 31.16 -8.87 19.81
C THR A 404 30.43 -7.84 18.95
N ASN A 405 30.51 -8.00 17.62
CA ASN A 405 29.77 -7.15 16.68
C ASN A 405 28.25 -7.32 16.92
N VAL A 406 27.69 -6.43 17.74
CA VAL A 406 26.29 -6.48 18.21
C VAL A 406 25.32 -6.49 17.04
N ARG A 407 25.58 -5.71 15.99
CA ARG A 407 24.63 -5.54 14.88
C ARG A 407 24.60 -6.72 13.92
N THR A 408 25.73 -7.32 13.61
CA THR A 408 25.79 -8.34 12.53
C THR A 408 26.13 -9.76 13.01
N GLY A 409 26.53 -9.94 14.28
CA GLY A 409 26.82 -11.26 14.83
C GLY A 409 25.61 -12.22 14.75
N LEU A 410 25.84 -13.47 14.35
CA LEU A 410 24.76 -14.46 14.13
C LEU A 410 24.32 -15.20 15.41
N GLY A 411 25.04 -15.04 16.52
CA GLY A 411 24.76 -15.69 17.80
C GLY A 411 23.59 -15.04 18.57
N ALA A 412 22.94 -15.82 19.43
CA ALA A 412 21.77 -15.39 20.20
C ALA A 412 22.03 -14.15 21.08
N ASP A 413 23.22 -14.02 21.68
CA ASP A 413 23.58 -12.84 22.48
C ASP A 413 23.64 -11.56 21.66
N ALA A 414 24.29 -11.60 20.49
CA ALA A 414 24.37 -10.46 19.58
C ALA A 414 22.97 -10.09 19.06
N ILE A 415 22.15 -11.07 18.69
CA ILE A 415 20.78 -10.85 18.24
C ILE A 415 19.92 -10.23 19.35
N ALA A 416 20.00 -10.74 20.60
CA ALA A 416 19.26 -10.20 21.73
C ALA A 416 19.64 -8.73 22.02
N ALA A 417 20.94 -8.42 21.98
CA ALA A 417 21.42 -7.05 22.14
C ALA A 417 20.94 -6.14 21.00
N ALA A 418 21.02 -6.59 19.73
CA ALA A 418 20.53 -5.84 18.58
C ALA A 418 19.01 -5.60 18.60
N LEU A 419 18.22 -6.57 19.10
CA LEU A 419 16.78 -6.38 19.31
C LEU A 419 16.49 -5.23 20.28
N ILE A 420 17.19 -5.20 21.42
CA ILE A 420 17.00 -4.12 22.39
C ILE A 420 17.50 -2.78 21.83
N GLU A 421 18.61 -2.77 21.11
CA GLU A 421 19.14 -1.58 20.44
C GLU A 421 18.15 -1.04 19.40
N ASN A 422 17.65 -1.86 18.47
CA ASN A 422 16.72 -1.44 17.43
C ASN A 422 15.36 -1.01 18.03
N LEU A 423 14.90 -1.64 19.10
CA LEU A 423 13.68 -1.22 19.81
C LEU A 423 13.84 0.19 20.41
N HIS A 424 14.98 0.48 21.03
CA HIS A 424 15.26 1.78 21.64
C HIS A 424 15.58 2.86 20.60
N CYS A 425 16.51 2.59 19.68
CA CYS A 425 17.10 3.59 18.80
C CYS A 425 16.29 3.82 17.52
N LEU A 426 15.70 2.77 16.94
CA LEU A 426 14.96 2.88 15.69
C LEU A 426 13.47 3.13 15.94
N LEU A 427 12.87 2.42 16.91
CA LEU A 427 11.44 2.56 17.22
C LEU A 427 11.13 3.53 18.37
N GLY A 428 12.11 3.92 19.19
CA GLY A 428 11.89 4.81 20.33
C GLY A 428 10.99 4.20 21.41
N LYS A 429 11.02 2.87 21.59
CA LYS A 429 10.13 2.12 22.50
C LYS A 429 10.89 1.49 23.65
N LEU A 430 10.26 1.43 24.82
CA LEU A 430 10.72 0.59 25.94
C LEU A 430 10.05 -0.79 25.86
N PRO A 431 10.74 -1.89 26.23
CA PRO A 431 10.18 -3.24 26.17
C PRO A 431 8.77 -3.39 26.79
N ARG A 432 8.54 -2.75 27.95
CA ARG A 432 7.25 -2.80 28.67
C ARG A 432 6.06 -2.14 27.93
N TYR A 433 6.32 -1.30 26.93
CA TYR A 433 5.28 -0.58 26.17
C TYR A 433 5.28 -0.94 24.67
N ALA A 434 6.17 -1.84 24.26
CA ALA A 434 6.26 -2.30 22.89
C ALA A 434 5.09 -3.22 22.55
N THR A 435 4.36 -2.86 21.49
CA THR A 435 3.28 -3.68 20.94
C THR A 435 3.85 -4.87 20.16
N ARG A 436 2.99 -5.83 19.79
CA ARG A 436 3.40 -6.94 18.91
C ARG A 436 3.98 -6.45 17.58
N ASN A 437 3.39 -5.39 17.01
CA ASN A 437 3.92 -4.79 15.79
C ASN A 437 5.30 -4.15 16.01
N ASP A 438 5.52 -3.49 17.15
CA ASP A 438 6.84 -2.94 17.48
C ASP A 438 7.91 -4.05 17.58
N TRP A 439 7.57 -5.18 18.20
CA TRP A 439 8.48 -6.34 18.28
C TRP A 439 8.74 -6.99 16.92
N TYR A 440 7.71 -7.12 16.07
CA TYR A 440 7.88 -7.59 14.70
C TYR A 440 8.81 -6.67 13.90
N MET A 441 8.53 -5.36 13.88
CA MET A 441 9.33 -4.37 13.17
C MET A 441 10.78 -4.39 13.66
N CYS A 442 10.97 -4.44 14.98
CA CYS A 442 12.29 -4.55 15.60
C CYS A 442 13.05 -5.79 15.12
N LEU A 443 12.41 -6.96 15.17
CA LEU A 443 13.01 -8.22 14.72
C LEU A 443 13.35 -8.17 13.22
N ALA A 444 12.45 -7.64 12.39
CA ALA A 444 12.69 -7.48 10.96
C ALA A 444 13.91 -6.58 10.69
N TYR A 445 14.06 -5.45 11.39
CA TYR A 445 15.25 -4.60 11.27
C TYR A 445 16.52 -5.32 11.70
N THR A 446 16.48 -6.03 12.83
CA THR A 446 17.62 -6.84 13.32
C THR A 446 18.05 -7.91 12.30
N VAL A 447 17.10 -8.54 11.62
CA VAL A 447 17.41 -9.51 10.55
C VAL A 447 17.94 -8.79 9.31
N ARG A 448 17.33 -7.66 8.92
CA ARG A 448 17.74 -6.86 7.76
C ARG A 448 19.17 -6.35 7.91
N ASP A 449 19.61 -5.93 9.10
CA ASP A 449 20.97 -5.44 9.34
C ASP A 449 22.04 -6.47 8.91
N ARG A 450 21.81 -7.76 9.19
CA ARG A 450 22.69 -8.87 8.78
C ARG A 450 22.65 -9.11 7.27
N MET A 451 21.49 -8.90 6.64
CA MET A 451 21.36 -8.99 5.18
C MET A 451 22.09 -7.84 4.49
N MET A 452 22.10 -6.65 5.09
CA MET A 452 22.75 -5.47 4.56
C MET A 452 24.27 -5.59 4.55
N GLU A 453 24.87 -6.17 5.59
CA GLU A 453 26.31 -6.47 5.60
C GLU A 453 26.69 -7.39 4.43
N ARG A 454 25.93 -8.48 4.22
CA ARG A 454 26.12 -9.39 3.08
C ARG A 454 25.88 -8.72 1.73
N TYR A 455 24.91 -7.80 1.66
CA TYR A 455 24.65 -7.03 0.45
C TYR A 455 25.80 -6.09 0.10
N VAL A 456 26.38 -5.39 1.10
CA VAL A 456 27.57 -4.56 0.89
C VAL A 456 28.74 -5.40 0.38
N ALA A 457 29.00 -6.56 0.98
CA ALA A 457 30.03 -7.49 0.48
C ALA A 457 29.73 -7.99 -0.96
N THR A 458 28.46 -8.22 -1.29
CA THR A 458 28.04 -8.59 -2.65
C THR A 458 28.33 -7.47 -3.65
N LEU A 459 28.04 -6.22 -3.29
CA LEU A 459 28.35 -5.06 -4.13
C LEU A 459 29.85 -4.89 -4.33
N GLU A 460 30.63 -4.90 -3.25
CA GLU A 460 32.09 -4.79 -3.30
C GLU A 460 32.69 -5.89 -4.19
N SER A 461 32.17 -7.12 -4.08
CA SER A 461 32.60 -8.22 -4.97
C SER A 461 32.32 -7.93 -6.45
N ILE A 462 31.18 -7.33 -6.80
CA ILE A 462 30.84 -6.97 -8.18
C ILE A 462 31.65 -5.77 -8.69
N THR A 463 31.98 -4.82 -7.82
CA THR A 463 32.64 -3.56 -8.22
C THR A 463 34.15 -3.61 -8.14
N GLU A 464 34.71 -4.37 -7.19
CA GLU A 464 36.15 -4.37 -6.87
C GLU A 464 36.81 -5.71 -7.21
N THR A 465 36.33 -6.82 -6.64
CA THR A 465 36.99 -8.14 -6.80
C THR A 465 36.70 -8.79 -8.15
N ASN A 466 35.48 -8.63 -8.68
CA ASN A 466 35.01 -9.20 -9.93
C ASN A 466 34.39 -8.11 -10.84
N PRO A 467 35.16 -7.08 -11.24
CA PRO A 467 34.65 -5.95 -12.01
C PRO A 467 34.13 -6.35 -13.40
N ASP A 468 34.48 -7.54 -13.88
CA ASP A 468 34.00 -8.15 -15.12
C ASP A 468 32.79 -9.07 -14.98
N ALA A 469 32.19 -9.13 -13.77
CA ALA A 469 31.01 -9.94 -13.54
C ALA A 469 29.81 -9.45 -14.36
N LYS A 470 29.20 -10.39 -15.10
CA LYS A 470 27.91 -10.18 -15.77
C LYS A 470 26.77 -10.35 -14.76
N VAL A 471 25.82 -9.42 -14.76
CA VAL A 471 24.70 -9.37 -13.81
C VAL A 471 23.38 -9.69 -14.52
N VAL A 472 22.53 -10.48 -13.87
CA VAL A 472 21.18 -10.78 -14.37
C VAL A 472 20.22 -9.65 -13.96
N ALA A 473 19.55 -9.02 -14.93
CA ALA A 473 18.42 -8.15 -14.72
C ALA A 473 17.13 -8.95 -15.00
N TYR A 474 16.34 -9.26 -13.97
CA TYR A 474 15.09 -10.01 -14.13
C TYR A 474 13.91 -9.04 -14.13
N LEU A 475 13.35 -8.73 -15.30
CA LEU A 475 12.27 -7.75 -15.45
C LEU A 475 10.91 -8.45 -15.36
N SER A 476 10.13 -8.12 -14.33
CA SER A 476 8.79 -8.69 -14.12
C SER A 476 7.82 -7.65 -13.60
N ALA A 477 6.61 -7.63 -14.15
CA ALA A 477 5.53 -6.78 -13.67
C ALA A 477 5.01 -7.21 -12.28
N GLU A 478 5.24 -8.45 -11.87
CA GLU A 478 4.86 -8.95 -10.55
C GLU A 478 5.98 -9.76 -9.86
N PHE A 479 6.04 -9.64 -8.53
CA PHE A 479 6.86 -10.44 -7.61
C PHE A 479 6.01 -10.86 -6.41
N LEU A 480 5.54 -12.11 -6.39
CA LEU A 480 4.74 -12.63 -5.28
C LEU A 480 5.68 -13.19 -4.21
N THR A 481 6.39 -12.32 -3.47
CA THR A 481 7.48 -12.70 -2.55
C THR A 481 7.00 -13.44 -1.30
N GLY A 482 5.81 -13.09 -0.79
CA GLY A 482 5.32 -13.50 0.52
C GLY A 482 6.06 -12.81 1.67
N PRO A 483 5.67 -13.07 2.94
CA PRO A 483 6.36 -12.55 4.12
C PRO A 483 7.86 -12.88 4.08
N HIS A 484 8.70 -11.91 4.42
CA HIS A 484 10.15 -12.01 4.30
C HIS A 484 10.80 -12.58 5.57
N LEU A 485 10.26 -12.30 6.76
CA LEU A 485 10.93 -12.59 8.04
C LEU A 485 11.32 -14.07 8.13
N GLY A 486 10.35 -14.98 8.06
CA GLY A 486 10.61 -16.41 8.18
C GLY A 486 11.56 -16.94 7.11
N ASN A 487 11.48 -16.40 5.89
CA ASN A 487 12.36 -16.79 4.78
C ASN A 487 13.80 -16.32 5.01
N SER A 488 13.96 -15.08 5.48
CA SER A 488 15.27 -14.53 5.83
C SER A 488 15.90 -15.28 7.00
N LEU A 489 15.11 -15.71 8.00
CA LEU A 489 15.62 -16.55 9.10
C LEU A 489 16.16 -17.91 8.61
N VAL A 490 15.43 -18.57 7.70
CA VAL A 490 15.86 -19.81 7.05
C VAL A 490 17.12 -19.59 6.22
N ASN A 491 17.12 -18.56 5.36
CA ASN A 491 18.23 -18.30 4.44
C ASN A 491 19.51 -17.85 5.16
N LEU A 492 19.41 -17.06 6.22
CA LEU A 492 20.58 -16.69 7.03
C LEU A 492 21.07 -17.82 7.93
N GLY A 493 20.26 -18.86 8.15
CA GLY A 493 20.59 -19.97 9.05
C GLY A 493 20.50 -19.62 10.53
N ILE A 494 19.70 -18.61 10.91
CA ILE A 494 19.67 -18.04 12.26
C ILE A 494 18.39 -18.33 13.04
N TRP A 495 17.52 -19.22 12.55
CA TRP A 495 16.22 -19.52 13.18
C TRP A 495 16.33 -19.80 14.69
N ARG A 496 17.19 -20.76 15.08
CA ARG A 496 17.41 -21.13 16.49
C ARG A 496 17.99 -19.98 17.32
N ALA A 497 18.97 -19.27 16.76
CA ALA A 497 19.59 -18.14 17.44
C ALA A 497 18.57 -17.01 17.71
N VAL A 498 17.60 -16.81 16.82
CA VAL A 498 16.49 -15.86 17.01
C VAL A 498 15.50 -16.34 18.06
N GLU A 499 15.10 -17.62 18.07
CA GLU A 499 14.24 -18.18 19.13
C GLU A 499 14.86 -18.01 20.53
N ASP A 500 16.15 -18.31 20.66
CA ASP A 500 16.91 -18.15 21.90
C ASP A 500 17.02 -16.67 22.30
N ALA A 501 17.32 -15.78 21.34
CA ALA A 501 17.41 -14.35 21.58
C ALA A 501 16.09 -13.74 22.03
N LEU A 502 14.99 -14.09 21.36
CA LEU A 502 13.64 -13.66 21.70
C LEU A 502 13.25 -14.12 23.11
N SER A 503 13.59 -15.36 23.49
CA SER A 503 13.34 -15.86 24.84
C SER A 503 14.10 -15.06 25.90
N ARG A 504 15.35 -14.66 25.63
CA ARG A 504 16.17 -13.83 26.55
C ARG A 504 15.60 -12.43 26.78
N VAL A 505 14.93 -11.85 25.78
CA VAL A 505 14.28 -10.52 25.90
C VAL A 505 12.81 -10.60 26.32
N GLY A 506 12.32 -11.78 26.72
CA GLY A 506 10.96 -12.00 27.20
C GLY A 506 9.89 -12.04 26.10
N GLN A 507 10.26 -12.38 24.86
CA GLN A 507 9.38 -12.45 23.67
C GLN A 507 9.43 -13.82 22.98
N GLY A 508 9.38 -14.93 23.73
CA GLY A 508 9.61 -16.28 23.22
C GLY A 508 8.63 -16.85 22.17
N ASP A 509 7.62 -16.09 21.72
CA ASP A 509 6.65 -16.54 20.70
C ASP A 509 6.96 -15.96 19.31
N LEU A 510 7.95 -16.56 18.64
CA LEU A 510 8.34 -16.21 17.26
C LEU A 510 7.17 -16.38 16.27
N SER A 511 6.30 -17.38 16.49
CA SER A 511 5.17 -17.65 15.58
C SER A 511 4.21 -16.46 15.53
N SER A 512 3.92 -15.83 16.67
CA SER A 512 3.08 -14.63 16.71
C SER A 512 3.69 -13.42 15.99
N LEU A 513 5.02 -13.31 15.94
CA LEU A 513 5.72 -12.25 15.22
C LEU A 513 5.76 -12.51 13.71
N LEU A 514 5.92 -13.77 13.30
CA LEU A 514 5.80 -14.19 11.90
C LEU A 514 4.38 -13.93 11.36
N ASP A 515 3.35 -14.23 12.16
CA ASP A 515 1.96 -13.98 11.79
C ASP A 515 1.61 -12.47 11.75
N GLN A 516 2.43 -11.59 12.35
CA GLN A 516 2.25 -10.14 12.32
C GLN A 516 2.65 -9.49 10.98
N GLU A 517 3.53 -10.14 10.21
CA GLU A 517 3.98 -9.63 8.91
C GLU A 517 2.87 -9.76 7.85
N GLU A 518 2.49 -8.66 7.21
CA GLU A 518 1.52 -8.66 6.11
C GLU A 518 2.12 -9.25 4.81
N GLU A 519 1.27 -9.84 3.98
CA GLU A 519 1.69 -10.28 2.64
C GLU A 519 2.02 -9.05 1.77
N PRO A 520 3.20 -8.98 1.14
CA PRO A 520 3.48 -7.90 0.21
C PRO A 520 2.56 -7.94 -1.02
N GLY A 521 1.81 -6.87 -1.25
CA GLY A 521 0.93 -6.66 -2.40
C GLY A 521 1.71 -6.40 -3.70
N LEU A 522 2.61 -7.31 -4.09
CA LEU A 522 3.55 -7.13 -5.21
C LEU A 522 3.34 -8.14 -6.36
N GLY A 523 2.40 -9.08 -6.21
CA GLY A 523 2.08 -10.04 -7.26
C GLY A 523 0.73 -10.70 -7.08
N ASN A 524 0.32 -11.49 -8.07
CA ASN A 524 -0.97 -12.17 -8.09
C ASN A 524 -0.83 -13.69 -8.28
N GLY A 525 -0.04 -14.13 -9.26
CA GLY A 525 -0.10 -15.53 -9.73
C GLY A 525 1.22 -16.30 -9.76
N GLY A 526 1.21 -17.35 -10.58
CA GLY A 526 2.36 -18.25 -10.78
C GLY A 526 3.56 -17.55 -11.41
N LEU A 527 3.35 -16.53 -12.25
CA LEU A 527 4.42 -15.74 -12.88
C LEU A 527 5.21 -14.96 -11.83
N GLY A 528 4.55 -14.18 -10.98
CA GLY A 528 5.18 -13.45 -9.89
C GLY A 528 5.78 -14.37 -8.83
N ARG A 529 5.18 -15.54 -8.60
CA ARG A 529 5.75 -16.52 -7.68
C ARG A 529 7.00 -17.19 -8.21
N LEU A 530 7.06 -17.43 -9.51
CA LEU A 530 8.26 -17.93 -10.20
C LEU A 530 9.40 -16.92 -10.09
N ALA A 531 9.14 -15.65 -10.42
CA ALA A 531 10.10 -14.56 -10.29
C ALA A 531 10.70 -14.51 -8.87
N ALA A 532 9.86 -14.62 -7.84
CA ALA A 532 10.33 -14.66 -6.46
C ALA A 532 11.11 -15.94 -6.09
N CYS A 533 10.81 -17.11 -6.68
CA CYS A 533 11.63 -18.32 -6.48
C CYS A 533 12.99 -18.19 -7.18
N TYR A 534 13.04 -17.55 -8.34
CA TYR A 534 14.28 -17.33 -9.08
C TYR A 534 15.18 -16.32 -8.36
N MET A 535 14.65 -15.23 -7.79
CA MET A 535 15.45 -14.32 -6.97
C MET A 535 16.10 -15.02 -5.77
N ASP A 536 15.37 -15.89 -5.07
CA ASP A 536 15.90 -16.71 -3.96
C ASP A 536 16.99 -17.70 -4.44
N SER A 537 16.81 -18.31 -5.61
CA SER A 537 17.75 -19.28 -6.18
C SER A 537 19.01 -18.60 -6.75
N LEU A 538 18.86 -17.44 -7.39
CA LEU A 538 19.97 -16.60 -7.85
C LEU A 538 20.87 -16.23 -6.67
N ALA A 539 20.29 -15.78 -5.56
CA ALA A 539 21.06 -15.46 -4.36
C ALA A 539 21.71 -16.72 -3.74
N THR A 540 20.98 -17.84 -3.67
CA THR A 540 21.49 -19.10 -3.11
C THR A 540 22.66 -19.68 -3.93
N LEU A 541 22.61 -19.53 -5.26
CA LEU A 541 23.66 -19.98 -6.18
C LEU A 541 24.78 -18.95 -6.36
N ASN A 542 24.78 -17.86 -5.58
CA ASN A 542 25.73 -16.75 -5.67
C ASN A 542 25.80 -16.11 -7.07
N VAL A 543 24.67 -16.11 -7.80
CA VAL A 543 24.56 -15.45 -9.11
C VAL A 543 24.15 -14.00 -8.88
N PRO A 544 24.95 -13.01 -9.33
CA PRO A 544 24.65 -11.61 -9.11
C PRO A 544 23.43 -11.20 -9.93
N ALA A 545 22.42 -10.66 -9.25
CA ALA A 545 21.17 -10.32 -9.90
C ALA A 545 20.43 -9.13 -9.27
N ILE A 546 19.68 -8.43 -10.11
CA ILE A 546 18.68 -7.44 -9.70
C ILE A 546 17.34 -7.82 -10.32
N GLY A 547 16.34 -8.05 -9.47
CA GLY A 547 14.95 -8.13 -9.88
C GLY A 547 14.39 -6.72 -10.04
N TYR A 548 13.75 -6.42 -11.16
CA TYR A 548 13.15 -5.12 -11.43
C TYR A 548 11.64 -5.23 -11.60
N GLY A 549 10.89 -4.41 -10.85
CA GLY A 549 9.43 -4.36 -10.92
C GLY A 549 8.84 -3.05 -10.42
N ILE A 550 7.55 -3.09 -10.06
CA ILE A 550 6.79 -1.91 -9.61
C ILE A 550 6.46 -2.04 -8.12
N ARG A 551 6.57 -0.93 -7.38
CA ARG A 551 6.15 -0.85 -5.97
C ARG A 551 4.66 -0.50 -5.90
N TYR A 552 3.79 -1.50 -5.99
CA TYR A 552 2.34 -1.29 -5.88
C TYR A 552 1.92 -0.92 -4.46
N GLU A 553 1.13 0.15 -4.33
CA GLU A 553 0.64 0.61 -3.02
C GLU A 553 -0.46 -0.30 -2.45
N PHE A 554 -1.35 -0.81 -3.31
CA PHE A 554 -2.54 -1.57 -2.90
C PHE A 554 -2.63 -2.96 -3.56
N GLY A 555 -1.50 -3.50 -4.02
CA GLY A 555 -1.44 -4.82 -4.66
C GLY A 555 -2.52 -5.03 -5.72
N ILE A 556 -3.15 -6.21 -5.71
CA ILE A 556 -4.33 -6.48 -6.54
C ILE A 556 -5.62 -6.18 -5.78
N PHE A 557 -5.88 -6.91 -4.67
CA PHE A 557 -6.94 -6.72 -3.69
C PHE A 557 -6.88 -7.84 -2.63
N ASP A 558 -7.43 -7.58 -1.45
CA ASP A 558 -7.79 -8.59 -0.45
C ASP A 558 -9.14 -9.22 -0.81
N GLN A 559 -9.23 -10.55 -0.78
CA GLN A 559 -10.45 -11.26 -1.14
C GLN A 559 -11.30 -11.54 0.10
N ALA A 560 -12.53 -11.04 0.13
CA ALA A 560 -13.55 -11.52 1.07
C ALA A 560 -14.62 -12.33 0.33
N ILE A 561 -15.24 -13.29 1.03
CA ILE A 561 -16.43 -13.99 0.54
C ILE A 561 -17.65 -13.49 1.31
N ARG A 562 -18.63 -12.91 0.60
CA ARG A 562 -19.92 -12.45 1.17
C ARG A 562 -21.06 -13.01 0.35
N ASP A 563 -22.02 -13.66 1.01
CA ASP A 563 -23.15 -14.35 0.35
C ASP A 563 -22.70 -15.33 -0.76
N GLY A 564 -21.53 -15.93 -0.58
CA GLY A 564 -20.86 -16.82 -1.54
C GLY A 564 -20.16 -16.12 -2.70
N TRP A 565 -20.20 -14.79 -2.79
CA TRP A 565 -19.52 -14.00 -3.82
C TRP A 565 -18.17 -13.49 -3.36
N GLN A 566 -17.22 -13.41 -4.29
CA GLN A 566 -15.99 -12.66 -4.10
C GLN A 566 -16.30 -11.15 -4.03
N ILE A 567 -15.74 -10.49 -3.01
CA ILE A 567 -15.70 -9.05 -2.85
C ILE A 567 -14.24 -8.61 -2.80
N GLU A 568 -13.87 -7.65 -3.65
CA GLU A 568 -12.55 -7.03 -3.65
C GLU A 568 -12.48 -5.95 -2.56
N LEU A 569 -11.53 -6.10 -1.64
CA LEU A 569 -11.19 -5.10 -0.64
C LEU A 569 -9.80 -4.52 -0.96
N THR A 570 -9.57 -3.26 -0.61
CA THR A 570 -8.23 -2.67 -0.77
C THR A 570 -7.22 -3.41 0.11
N ASP A 571 -6.17 -3.95 -0.51
CA ASP A 571 -5.01 -4.50 0.19
C ASP A 571 -4.20 -3.33 0.79
N LYS A 572 -3.98 -3.37 2.10
CA LYS A 572 -3.35 -2.29 2.88
C LYS A 572 -2.03 -2.74 3.51
N TRP A 573 -1.27 -3.60 2.83
CA TRP A 573 -0.02 -4.17 3.35
C TRP A 573 1.01 -3.12 3.81
N LEU A 574 1.00 -1.91 3.24
CA LEU A 574 1.89 -0.81 3.63
C LEU A 574 1.39 0.04 4.83
N ARG A 575 0.23 -0.26 5.42
CA ARG A 575 -0.40 0.58 6.47
C ARG A 575 0.50 0.85 7.67
N PHE A 576 1.30 -0.14 8.07
CA PHE A 576 2.23 -0.03 9.21
C PHE A 576 3.69 0.17 8.76
N GLY A 577 3.89 0.54 7.50
CA GLY A 577 5.20 0.55 6.84
C GLY A 577 5.67 -0.84 6.43
N ASN A 578 6.85 -0.90 5.81
CA ASN A 578 7.52 -2.13 5.43
C ASN A 578 8.98 -2.06 5.92
N PRO A 579 9.40 -2.90 6.89
CA PRO A 579 10.75 -2.82 7.44
C PRO A 579 11.83 -3.30 6.45
N TRP A 580 11.46 -3.98 5.36
CA TRP A 580 12.41 -4.56 4.42
C TRP A 580 12.85 -3.61 3.32
N GLU A 581 12.04 -2.60 3.01
CA GLU A 581 12.35 -1.65 1.94
C GLU A 581 13.35 -0.58 2.36
N ILE A 582 14.18 -0.17 1.41
CA ILE A 582 15.15 0.90 1.53
C ILE A 582 14.88 1.90 0.42
N ILE A 583 14.49 3.11 0.81
CA ILE A 583 14.21 4.19 -0.14
C ILE A 583 15.55 4.72 -0.68
N ARG A 584 15.67 4.78 -2.01
CA ARG A 584 16.84 5.33 -2.72
C ARG A 584 16.43 6.59 -3.45
N SER A 585 16.16 7.66 -2.71
CA SER A 585 15.72 8.94 -3.27
C SER A 585 16.72 9.54 -4.27
N GLU A 586 17.99 9.18 -4.14
CA GLU A 586 19.09 9.53 -5.04
C GLU A 586 19.08 8.75 -6.37
N ILE A 587 18.35 7.62 -6.43
CA ILE A 587 18.15 6.82 -7.63
C ILE A 587 16.74 7.11 -8.14
N ALA A 588 16.64 8.20 -8.91
CA ALA A 588 15.41 8.65 -9.54
C ALA A 588 15.63 8.91 -11.04
N PHE A 589 14.67 8.51 -11.86
CA PHE A 589 14.72 8.66 -13.32
C PHE A 589 13.45 9.30 -13.86
N ASP A 590 13.61 10.19 -14.84
CA ASP A 590 12.49 10.77 -15.56
C ASP A 590 12.02 9.83 -16.67
N VAL A 591 10.70 9.65 -16.74
CA VAL A 591 10.00 8.80 -17.70
C VAL A 591 9.06 9.66 -18.52
N LYS A 592 9.41 9.83 -19.79
CA LYS A 592 8.67 10.62 -20.80
C LYS A 592 7.42 9.87 -21.26
N LEU A 593 6.28 10.54 -21.39
CA LEU A 593 5.01 9.99 -21.90
C LEU A 593 4.36 11.01 -22.87
N GLY A 594 3.66 10.51 -23.88
CA GLY A 594 2.90 11.34 -24.81
C GLY A 594 3.75 12.18 -25.76
N GLY A 595 3.18 13.25 -26.30
CA GLY A 595 3.90 14.26 -27.06
C GLY A 595 4.23 13.88 -28.51
N ARG A 596 5.41 14.31 -29.01
CA ARG A 596 5.78 14.20 -30.43
C ARG A 596 7.29 14.12 -30.67
N THR A 597 7.69 13.64 -31.85
CA THR A 597 9.08 13.57 -32.30
C THR A 597 9.46 14.73 -33.22
N GLU A 598 10.72 15.14 -33.19
CA GLU A 598 11.30 16.10 -34.14
C GLU A 598 12.60 15.56 -34.71
N ARG A 599 12.78 15.73 -36.03
CA ARG A 599 13.97 15.34 -36.76
C ARG A 599 14.86 16.55 -36.95
N TYR A 600 16.15 16.41 -36.69
CA TYR A 600 17.13 17.48 -36.90
C TYR A 600 18.49 16.88 -37.30
N ARG A 601 19.44 17.74 -37.67
CA ARG A 601 20.85 17.38 -37.81
C ARG A 601 21.63 18.01 -36.66
N ASP A 602 22.49 17.24 -36.02
CA ASP A 602 23.40 17.77 -34.99
C ASP A 602 24.54 18.59 -35.60
N GLU A 603 25.41 19.13 -34.76
CA GLU A 603 26.55 19.97 -35.17
C GLU A 603 27.55 19.21 -36.07
N ALA A 604 27.59 17.88 -36.01
CA ALA A 604 28.39 17.02 -36.88
C ALA A 604 27.68 16.68 -38.20
N GLY A 605 26.44 17.17 -38.41
CA GLY A 605 25.63 16.90 -39.59
C GLY A 605 24.94 15.55 -39.59
N SER A 606 25.03 14.79 -38.48
CA SER A 606 24.41 13.48 -38.31
C SER A 606 22.91 13.62 -38.05
N TRP A 607 22.13 12.69 -38.58
CA TRP A 607 20.68 12.70 -38.43
C TRP A 607 20.28 12.27 -37.01
N ARG A 608 19.45 13.07 -36.35
CA ARG A 608 18.99 12.83 -34.98
C ARG A 608 17.47 13.00 -34.87
N VAL A 609 16.90 12.31 -33.89
CA VAL A 609 15.51 12.48 -33.47
C VAL A 609 15.48 12.86 -32.01
N ARG A 610 14.74 13.91 -31.65
CA ARG A 610 14.44 14.23 -30.26
C ARG A 610 12.96 13.98 -29.98
N TRP A 611 12.66 13.39 -28.84
CA TRP A 611 11.30 13.23 -28.34
C TRP A 611 10.97 14.37 -27.38
N ILE A 612 9.95 15.15 -27.73
CA ILE A 612 9.36 16.19 -26.90
C ILE A 612 8.15 15.56 -26.20
N PRO A 613 8.25 15.20 -24.92
CA PRO A 613 7.15 14.58 -24.18
C PRO A 613 6.02 15.58 -23.93
N GLU A 614 4.81 15.05 -23.76
CA GLU A 614 3.67 15.81 -23.23
C GLU A 614 3.65 15.77 -21.70
N LYS A 615 4.09 14.65 -21.12
CA LYS A 615 4.15 14.42 -19.68
C LYS A 615 5.47 13.77 -19.29
N VAL A 616 5.98 14.10 -18.10
CA VAL A 616 7.11 13.40 -17.48
C VAL A 616 6.70 12.88 -16.10
N VAL A 617 7.07 11.65 -15.79
CA VAL A 617 6.84 11.00 -14.49
C VAL A 617 8.19 10.65 -13.91
N LYS A 618 8.39 10.88 -12.60
CA LYS A 618 9.62 10.52 -11.90
C LYS A 618 9.47 9.13 -11.29
N GLY A 619 10.39 8.22 -11.58
CA GLY A 619 10.45 6.91 -10.94
C GLY A 619 11.54 6.83 -9.89
N VAL A 620 11.16 6.55 -8.63
CA VAL A 620 12.07 6.46 -7.47
C VAL A 620 12.25 5.00 -7.05
N ALA A 621 13.50 4.58 -6.80
CA ALA A 621 13.82 3.21 -6.42
C ALA A 621 13.53 2.90 -4.94
N TYR A 622 12.97 1.71 -4.72
CA TYR A 622 12.82 1.07 -3.42
C TYR A 622 13.47 -0.32 -3.47
N ASP A 623 14.52 -0.52 -2.68
CA ASP A 623 15.28 -1.76 -2.67
C ASP A 623 14.82 -2.69 -1.54
N THR A 624 14.61 -3.96 -1.86
CA THR A 624 14.38 -5.04 -0.89
C THR A 624 15.50 -6.09 -1.03
N PRO A 625 16.32 -6.32 0.00
CA PRO A 625 17.38 -7.33 -0.05
C PRO A 625 16.80 -8.75 -0.08
N VAL A 626 17.41 -9.63 -0.89
CA VAL A 626 17.02 -11.03 -1.08
C VAL A 626 18.21 -11.92 -0.72
N PRO A 627 18.19 -12.59 0.45
CA PRO A 627 19.33 -13.38 0.93
C PRO A 627 19.32 -14.78 0.32
N GLY A 628 20.49 -15.33 -0.02
CA GLY A 628 20.63 -16.73 -0.42
C GLY A 628 20.70 -17.69 0.78
N TYR A 629 20.31 -18.95 0.57
CA TYR A 629 20.34 -19.97 1.62
C TYR A 629 21.77 -20.33 2.04
N ARG A 630 22.15 -19.94 3.26
CA ARG A 630 23.50 -20.02 3.83
C ARG A 630 24.57 -19.53 2.85
N ALA A 631 24.20 -18.58 2.00
CA ALA A 631 25.06 -18.01 0.99
C ALA A 631 25.59 -16.64 1.47
N PRO A 632 26.84 -16.28 1.12
CA PRO A 632 27.36 -14.94 1.34
C PRO A 632 26.65 -13.89 0.48
N THR A 633 26.05 -14.28 -0.65
CA THR A 633 25.35 -13.37 -1.55
C THR A 633 23.98 -12.93 -1.02
N THR A 634 23.75 -11.62 -1.05
CA THR A 634 22.41 -11.00 -0.94
C THR A 634 22.16 -10.17 -2.19
N ASN A 635 21.19 -10.60 -3.01
CA ASN A 635 20.76 -9.87 -4.21
C ASN A 635 19.72 -8.79 -3.86
N LEU A 636 19.26 -8.04 -4.85
CA LEU A 636 18.23 -7.03 -4.68
C LEU A 636 16.99 -7.27 -5.53
N LEU A 637 15.83 -6.95 -4.95
CA LEU A 637 14.62 -6.62 -5.67
C LEU A 637 14.44 -5.10 -5.64
N ARG A 638 14.56 -4.44 -6.78
CA ARG A 638 14.36 -2.99 -6.97
C ARG A 638 12.98 -2.72 -7.55
N LEU A 639 12.16 -2.00 -6.81
CA LEU A 639 10.78 -1.68 -7.16
C LEU A 639 10.62 -0.17 -7.37
N TRP A 640 10.04 0.22 -8.50
CA TRP A 640 9.86 1.61 -8.86
C TRP A 640 8.53 2.17 -8.34
N LYS A 641 8.59 3.33 -7.70
CA LYS A 641 7.42 4.15 -7.32
C LYS A 641 7.33 5.36 -8.24
N ALA A 642 6.14 5.61 -8.80
CA ALA A 642 5.91 6.81 -9.60
C ALA A 642 5.58 8.01 -8.72
N GLU A 643 6.23 9.14 -9.00
CA GLU A 643 6.01 10.44 -8.39
C GLU A 643 5.92 11.51 -9.49
N ALA A 644 5.26 12.63 -9.22
CA ALA A 644 5.28 13.75 -10.16
C ALA A 644 6.64 14.47 -10.12
N THR A 645 7.08 15.00 -11.27
CA THR A 645 8.30 15.81 -11.38
C THR A 645 8.18 17.08 -10.55
N GLU A 646 7.05 17.76 -10.69
CA GLU A 646 6.58 18.84 -9.83
C GLU A 646 5.31 18.36 -9.13
N SER A 647 5.34 18.28 -7.80
CA SER A 647 4.21 17.75 -7.05
C SER A 647 3.02 18.72 -6.95
N PHE A 648 3.14 19.93 -7.51
CA PHE A 648 2.22 21.04 -7.29
C PHE A 648 2.36 22.16 -8.36
N ASP A 649 1.31 22.41 -9.14
CA ASP A 649 1.24 23.56 -10.08
C ASP A 649 0.79 24.82 -9.30
N PHE A 650 1.76 25.69 -9.00
CA PHE A 650 1.51 26.95 -8.28
C PHE A 650 0.63 27.92 -9.08
N GLU A 651 0.69 27.93 -10.41
CA GLU A 651 -0.08 28.85 -11.24
C GLU A 651 -1.56 28.43 -11.26
N ALA A 652 -1.83 27.14 -11.46
CA ALA A 652 -3.17 26.57 -11.33
C ALA A 652 -3.75 26.77 -9.92
N PHE A 653 -2.92 26.61 -8.88
CA PHE A 653 -3.33 26.87 -7.51
C PHE A 653 -3.68 28.35 -7.27
N ASN A 654 -2.85 29.27 -7.78
CA ASN A 654 -3.04 30.71 -7.62
C ASN A 654 -4.28 31.25 -8.36
N VAL A 655 -4.71 30.59 -9.44
CA VAL A 655 -5.96 30.95 -10.16
C VAL A 655 -7.20 30.20 -9.63
N GLY A 656 -7.06 29.40 -8.57
CA GLY A 656 -8.17 28.71 -7.89
C GLY A 656 -8.57 27.35 -8.47
N ASP A 657 -7.78 26.78 -9.38
CA ASP A 657 -7.99 25.44 -9.94
C ASP A 657 -7.26 24.37 -9.11
N TYR A 658 -7.76 24.11 -7.90
CA TYR A 658 -7.11 23.22 -6.93
C TYR A 658 -7.03 21.77 -7.38
N TYR A 659 -7.98 21.31 -8.20
CA TYR A 659 -7.93 19.97 -8.77
C TYR A 659 -6.75 19.89 -9.74
N ARG A 660 -6.67 20.84 -10.68
CA ARG A 660 -5.53 20.91 -11.60
C ARG A 660 -4.18 21.09 -10.89
N ALA A 661 -4.14 21.81 -9.76
CA ALA A 661 -2.92 22.01 -8.96
C ALA A 661 -2.28 20.69 -8.46
N VAL A 662 -3.08 19.63 -8.29
CA VAL A 662 -2.62 18.30 -7.88
C VAL A 662 -2.90 17.19 -8.90
N ASP A 663 -3.56 17.49 -10.02
CA ASP A 663 -3.93 16.51 -11.04
C ASP A 663 -2.70 15.81 -11.62
N GLU A 664 -1.61 16.54 -11.86
CA GLU A 664 -0.35 15.94 -12.34
C GLU A 664 0.22 14.95 -11.34
N LYS A 665 0.13 15.26 -10.04
CA LYS A 665 0.52 14.36 -8.95
C LYS A 665 -0.35 13.11 -8.94
N ILE A 666 -1.67 13.26 -8.94
CA ILE A 666 -2.60 12.13 -8.92
C ILE A 666 -2.40 11.23 -10.15
N ALA A 667 -2.35 11.82 -11.34
CA ALA A 667 -2.21 11.08 -12.59
C ALA A 667 -0.85 10.37 -12.69
N SER A 668 0.21 10.91 -12.10
CA SER A 668 1.54 10.29 -12.10
C SER A 668 1.63 9.15 -11.09
N GLU A 669 1.16 9.36 -9.86
CA GLU A 669 1.19 8.33 -8.81
C GLU A 669 0.27 7.14 -9.12
N THR A 670 -0.78 7.32 -9.93
CA THR A 670 -1.72 6.26 -10.33
C THR A 670 -1.01 5.05 -10.98
N ILE A 671 0.13 5.28 -11.64
CA ILE A 671 0.94 4.24 -12.29
C ILE A 671 1.36 3.15 -11.28
N THR A 672 1.62 3.49 -10.03
CA THR A 672 2.11 2.50 -9.04
C THR A 672 1.10 2.22 -7.92
N LYS A 673 -0.20 2.45 -8.15
CA LYS A 673 -1.24 2.15 -7.14
C LYS A 673 -1.66 0.68 -7.13
N ILE A 674 -2.10 0.14 -8.27
CA ILE A 674 -2.75 -1.18 -8.37
C ILE A 674 -2.06 -2.04 -9.43
N LEU A 675 -1.83 -3.30 -9.10
CA LEU A 675 -1.38 -4.35 -10.02
C LEU A 675 -2.54 -4.82 -10.90
N TYR A 676 -2.31 -4.87 -12.22
CA TYR A 676 -3.31 -5.27 -13.22
C TYR A 676 -4.64 -4.51 -13.08
N PRO A 677 -4.65 -3.17 -13.29
CA PRO A 677 -5.88 -2.39 -13.29
C PRO A 677 -6.85 -2.93 -14.35
N ASN A 678 -8.16 -2.76 -14.11
CA ASN A 678 -9.19 -3.19 -15.07
C ASN A 678 -8.97 -2.49 -16.42
N ASP A 679 -8.70 -3.27 -17.46
CA ASP A 679 -8.34 -2.82 -18.81
C ASP A 679 -9.45 -3.07 -19.85
N GLU A 680 -10.69 -3.35 -19.42
CA GLU A 680 -11.85 -3.29 -20.32
C GLU A 680 -12.04 -1.88 -20.91
N PRO A 681 -11.98 -0.78 -20.11
CA PRO A 681 -12.04 0.58 -20.64
C PRO A 681 -10.71 1.02 -21.27
N GLU A 682 -10.75 1.93 -22.25
CA GLU A 682 -9.55 2.47 -22.91
C GLU A 682 -8.57 3.14 -21.92
N ALA A 683 -9.07 3.84 -20.90
CA ALA A 683 -8.24 4.42 -19.85
C ALA A 683 -7.43 3.38 -19.06
N GLY A 684 -8.02 2.20 -18.82
CA GLY A 684 -7.34 1.08 -18.17
C GLY A 684 -6.21 0.50 -19.03
N LYS A 685 -6.45 0.39 -20.35
CA LYS A 685 -5.42 0.00 -21.33
C LYS A 685 -4.27 1.00 -21.35
N GLN A 686 -4.57 2.30 -21.38
CA GLN A 686 -3.55 3.35 -21.34
C GLN A 686 -2.72 3.28 -20.05
N LEU A 687 -3.35 3.08 -18.90
CA LEU A 687 -2.66 2.95 -17.62
C LEU A 687 -1.74 1.72 -17.59
N ARG A 688 -2.22 0.56 -18.08
CA ARG A 688 -1.42 -0.67 -18.15
C ARG A 688 -0.20 -0.53 -19.07
N LEU A 689 -0.33 0.13 -20.23
CA LEU A 689 0.81 0.42 -21.11
C LEU A 689 1.79 1.40 -20.45
N ALA A 690 1.28 2.44 -19.78
CA ALA A 690 2.11 3.40 -19.04
C ALA A 690 2.88 2.71 -17.90
N GLN A 691 2.26 1.79 -17.15
CA GLN A 691 2.90 0.96 -16.13
C GLN A 691 4.07 0.16 -16.69
N GLN A 692 3.83 -0.58 -17.78
CA GLN A 692 4.84 -1.44 -18.41
C GLN A 692 6.04 -0.63 -18.88
N TYR A 693 5.79 0.47 -19.59
CA TYR A 693 6.86 1.33 -20.06
C TYR A 693 7.60 2.03 -18.91
N PHE A 694 6.88 2.51 -17.89
CA PHE A 694 7.46 3.21 -16.75
C PHE A 694 8.55 2.39 -16.06
N PHE A 695 8.24 1.17 -15.62
CA PHE A 695 9.21 0.37 -14.88
C PHE A 695 10.38 -0.06 -15.76
N VAL A 696 10.12 -0.36 -17.04
CA VAL A 696 11.15 -0.73 -18.01
C VAL A 696 12.13 0.43 -18.24
N SER A 697 11.64 1.65 -18.46
CA SER A 697 12.50 2.80 -18.69
C SER A 697 13.35 3.11 -17.45
N CYS A 698 12.77 3.11 -16.24
CA CYS A 698 13.55 3.28 -15.02
C CYS A 698 14.62 2.19 -14.86
N SER A 699 14.29 0.93 -15.12
CA SER A 699 15.23 -0.19 -15.03
C SER A 699 16.40 -0.10 -16.01
N LEU A 700 16.14 0.21 -17.28
CA LEU A 700 17.20 0.33 -18.28
C LEU A 700 18.11 1.53 -18.01
N GLN A 701 17.54 2.67 -17.58
CA GLN A 701 18.33 3.83 -17.16
C GLN A 701 19.22 3.50 -15.95
N ASP A 702 18.72 2.72 -14.98
CA ASP A 702 19.50 2.25 -13.85
C ASP A 702 20.63 1.30 -14.25
N MET A 703 20.37 0.36 -15.17
CA MET A 703 21.40 -0.55 -15.69
C MET A 703 22.53 0.22 -16.41
N ILE A 704 22.18 1.25 -17.18
CA ILE A 704 23.16 2.15 -17.84
C ILE A 704 23.95 2.92 -16.78
N ARG A 705 23.27 3.51 -15.78
CA ARG A 705 23.93 4.23 -14.67
C ARG A 705 24.92 3.34 -13.94
N LEU A 706 24.53 2.10 -13.61
CA LEU A 706 25.40 1.14 -12.93
C LEU A 706 26.61 0.73 -13.78
N LEU A 707 26.45 0.58 -15.10
CA LEU A 707 27.57 0.29 -16.01
C LEU A 707 28.58 1.45 -16.04
N ILE A 708 28.08 2.69 -16.12
CA ILE A 708 28.91 3.91 -16.11
C ILE A 708 29.66 4.05 -14.78
N LEU A 709 29.00 3.77 -13.65
CA LEU A 709 29.65 3.80 -12.33
C LEU A 709 30.74 2.74 -12.18
N ARG A 710 30.65 1.61 -12.90
CA ARG A 710 31.70 0.59 -12.99
C ARG A 710 32.84 0.98 -13.94
N GLY A 711 32.78 2.16 -14.56
CA GLY A 711 33.78 2.64 -15.52
C GLY A 711 33.83 1.84 -16.82
N LYS A 712 32.75 1.15 -17.17
CA LYS A 712 32.68 0.29 -18.36
C LYS A 712 32.04 1.03 -19.55
N PRO A 713 32.53 0.80 -20.78
CA PRO A 713 32.00 1.49 -21.95
C PRO A 713 30.62 0.95 -22.35
N LEU A 714 29.75 1.85 -22.80
CA LEU A 714 28.36 1.50 -23.11
C LEU A 714 28.22 0.55 -24.31
N HIS A 715 29.18 0.53 -25.25
CA HIS A 715 29.15 -0.42 -26.37
C HIS A 715 29.39 -1.89 -25.93
N GLU A 716 29.84 -2.12 -24.70
CA GLU A 716 30.01 -3.44 -24.08
C GLU A 716 28.82 -3.82 -23.18
N PHE A 717 27.71 -3.07 -23.18
CA PHE A 717 26.58 -3.25 -22.25
C PHE A 717 26.10 -4.71 -22.12
N HIS A 718 25.99 -5.43 -23.23
CA HIS A 718 25.57 -6.84 -23.30
C HIS A 718 26.57 -7.84 -22.68
N LEU A 719 27.83 -7.46 -22.49
CA LEU A 719 28.82 -8.28 -21.78
C LEU A 719 28.60 -8.25 -20.26
N TYR A 720 28.02 -7.17 -19.76
CA TYR A 720 27.84 -6.91 -18.33
C TYR A 720 26.40 -7.12 -17.84
N TRP A 721 25.42 -7.15 -18.76
CA TRP A 721 24.01 -7.34 -18.45
C TRP A 721 23.37 -8.46 -19.27
N ALA A 722 22.61 -9.33 -18.61
CA ALA A 722 21.62 -10.20 -19.23
C ALA A 722 20.22 -9.77 -18.75
N ALA A 723 19.38 -9.26 -19.64
CA ALA A 723 18.02 -8.82 -19.30
C ALA A 723 16.99 -9.88 -19.66
N GLN A 724 16.35 -10.47 -18.67
CA GLN A 724 15.27 -11.44 -18.88
C GLN A 724 13.91 -10.74 -18.91
N LEU A 725 13.20 -10.89 -20.03
CA LEU A 725 11.85 -10.40 -20.26
C LEU A 725 10.86 -11.50 -19.85
N ASN A 726 10.27 -11.35 -18.67
CA ASN A 726 9.32 -12.30 -18.10
C ASN A 726 7.90 -12.05 -18.64
N ASP A 727 7.50 -12.84 -19.64
CA ASP A 727 6.28 -12.65 -20.44
C ASP A 727 6.30 -11.34 -21.26
N THR A 728 5.18 -10.96 -21.87
CA THR A 728 5.15 -9.80 -22.79
C THR A 728 5.20 -8.44 -22.11
N HIS A 729 4.93 -8.35 -20.80
CA HIS A 729 4.84 -7.07 -20.08
C HIS A 729 6.10 -6.18 -20.23
N PRO A 730 7.34 -6.69 -20.08
CA PRO A 730 8.56 -5.90 -20.32
C PRO A 730 9.03 -5.84 -21.79
N SER A 731 8.25 -6.33 -22.78
CA SER A 731 8.72 -6.39 -24.19
C SER A 731 9.11 -5.03 -24.77
N ILE A 732 8.55 -3.95 -24.22
CA ILE A 732 8.90 -2.58 -24.60
C ILE A 732 10.37 -2.24 -24.30
N ALA A 733 11.07 -3.04 -23.48
CA ALA A 733 12.50 -2.90 -23.21
C ALA A 733 13.35 -2.95 -24.48
N VAL A 734 12.94 -3.72 -25.49
CA VAL A 734 13.61 -3.78 -26.78
C VAL A 734 13.65 -2.40 -27.44
N ALA A 735 12.49 -1.73 -27.52
CA ALA A 735 12.40 -0.41 -28.15
C ALA A 735 12.99 0.69 -27.26
N GLU A 736 12.85 0.59 -25.93
CA GLU A 736 13.39 1.59 -25.00
C GLU A 736 14.92 1.54 -24.91
N LEU A 737 15.53 0.35 -24.90
CA LEU A 737 17.00 0.25 -24.93
C LEU A 737 17.55 0.83 -26.24
N MET A 738 16.91 0.54 -27.37
CA MET A 738 17.23 1.19 -28.64
C MET A 738 17.13 2.72 -28.57
N ARG A 739 16.04 3.25 -27.98
CA ARG A 739 15.85 4.69 -27.82
C ARG A 739 16.95 5.32 -26.98
N LEU A 740 17.25 4.73 -25.82
CA LEU A 740 18.30 5.23 -24.91
C LEU A 740 19.67 5.23 -25.60
N LEU A 741 20.05 4.15 -26.28
CA LEU A 741 21.34 4.04 -26.95
C LEU A 741 21.45 5.02 -28.14
N VAL A 742 20.42 5.09 -28.99
CA VAL A 742 20.46 5.91 -30.23
C VAL A 742 20.24 7.40 -29.94
N ASP A 743 19.20 7.73 -29.17
CA ASP A 743 18.77 9.11 -29.01
C ASP A 743 19.53 9.83 -27.89
N GLU A 744 19.77 9.17 -26.75
CA GLU A 744 20.40 9.80 -25.57
C GLU A 744 21.92 9.60 -25.54
N HIS A 745 22.43 8.47 -26.06
CA HIS A 745 23.86 8.15 -26.11
C HIS A 745 24.47 8.22 -27.52
N ALA A 746 23.70 8.71 -28.49
CA ALA A 746 24.17 9.01 -29.85
C ALA A 746 24.76 7.80 -30.61
N MET A 747 24.43 6.58 -30.23
CA MET A 747 24.94 5.34 -30.83
C MET A 747 24.33 5.08 -32.21
N GLU A 748 25.13 4.54 -33.13
CA GLU A 748 24.65 4.12 -34.45
C GLU A 748 23.65 2.96 -34.34
N TRP A 749 22.63 2.97 -35.21
CA TRP A 749 21.51 2.03 -35.15
C TRP A 749 21.95 0.57 -35.09
N ASP A 750 22.86 0.16 -35.99
CA ASP A 750 23.26 -1.24 -36.10
C ASP A 750 24.02 -1.73 -34.86
N GLN A 751 24.82 -0.86 -34.25
CA GLN A 751 25.51 -1.15 -32.99
C GLN A 751 24.52 -1.25 -31.83
N ALA A 752 23.59 -0.29 -31.71
CA ALA A 752 22.56 -0.29 -30.67
C ALA A 752 21.65 -1.53 -30.78
N TRP A 753 21.31 -1.93 -32.00
CA TRP A 753 20.49 -3.10 -32.27
C TRP A 753 21.21 -4.40 -31.91
N ALA A 754 22.49 -4.53 -32.28
CA ALA A 754 23.30 -5.69 -31.91
C ALA A 754 23.44 -5.83 -30.38
N ILE A 755 23.63 -4.72 -29.65
CA ILE A 755 23.67 -4.73 -28.18
C ILE A 755 22.32 -5.15 -27.61
N THR A 756 21.23 -4.55 -28.09
CA THR A 756 19.87 -4.84 -27.61
C THR A 756 19.53 -6.33 -27.75
N GLN A 757 19.80 -6.92 -28.93
CA GLN A 757 19.54 -8.34 -29.17
C GLN A 757 20.37 -9.25 -28.26
N GLN A 758 21.64 -8.92 -28.03
CA GLN A 758 22.54 -9.70 -27.18
C GLN A 758 22.25 -9.54 -25.68
N THR A 759 21.60 -8.45 -25.27
CA THR A 759 21.19 -8.23 -23.88
C THR A 759 19.90 -8.99 -23.54
N CYS A 760 18.88 -8.96 -24.41
CA CYS A 760 17.53 -9.43 -24.08
C CYS A 760 17.33 -10.94 -24.32
N GLY A 761 16.73 -11.62 -23.34
CA GLY A 761 16.15 -12.96 -23.47
C GLY A 761 14.65 -12.94 -23.13
N TYR A 762 13.81 -13.69 -23.86
CA TYR A 762 12.35 -13.69 -23.72
C TYR A 762 11.82 -15.03 -23.22
N THR A 763 11.08 -15.03 -22.10
CA THR A 763 10.33 -16.21 -21.65
C THR A 763 8.84 -16.02 -21.92
N ASN A 764 8.24 -16.97 -22.63
CA ASN A 764 6.80 -17.02 -22.84
C ASN A 764 6.12 -17.92 -21.78
N HIS A 765 5.02 -17.43 -21.20
CA HIS A 765 4.26 -18.13 -20.15
C HIS A 765 2.83 -18.52 -20.55
N THR A 766 2.47 -18.42 -21.83
CA THR A 766 1.09 -18.67 -22.28
C THR A 766 1.01 -19.14 -23.73
N LEU A 767 0.19 -20.17 -23.97
CA LEU A 767 -0.20 -20.64 -25.30
C LEU A 767 -1.52 -20.03 -25.79
N LEU A 768 -2.21 -19.27 -24.94
CA LEU A 768 -3.44 -18.58 -25.31
C LEU A 768 -3.07 -17.38 -26.19
N ALA A 769 -3.39 -17.45 -27.48
CA ALA A 769 -3.09 -16.38 -28.44
C ALA A 769 -3.75 -15.06 -28.03
N GLU A 770 -4.93 -15.13 -27.41
CA GLU A 770 -5.65 -13.98 -26.84
C GLU A 770 -4.94 -13.35 -25.62
N ALA A 771 -4.08 -14.09 -24.93
CA ALA A 771 -3.31 -13.60 -23.79
C ALA A 771 -1.97 -12.95 -24.20
N LEU A 772 -1.54 -13.10 -25.47
CA LEU A 772 -0.38 -12.37 -25.99
C LEU A 772 -0.75 -10.91 -26.22
N GLU A 773 -0.07 -10.02 -25.49
CA GLU A 773 -0.42 -8.60 -25.49
C GLU A 773 -0.29 -7.98 -26.89
N ARG A 774 -1.38 -7.34 -27.31
CA ARG A 774 -1.45 -6.49 -28.50
C ARG A 774 -1.98 -5.12 -28.12
N TRP A 775 -1.31 -4.08 -28.60
CA TRP A 775 -1.70 -2.69 -28.32
C TRP A 775 -2.27 -2.02 -29.57
N PRO A 776 -3.45 -1.37 -29.49
CA PRO A 776 -3.98 -0.59 -30.60
C PRO A 776 -2.96 0.45 -31.03
N LEU A 777 -2.66 0.50 -32.33
CA LEU A 777 -1.64 1.41 -32.86
C LEU A 777 -1.95 2.88 -32.54
N PRO A 778 -3.20 3.38 -32.61
CA PRO A 778 -3.51 4.74 -32.21
C PRO A 778 -3.22 5.05 -30.73
N LEU A 779 -3.53 4.11 -29.83
CA LEU A 779 -3.24 4.27 -28.40
C LEU A 779 -1.73 4.33 -28.16
N PHE A 780 -0.99 3.41 -28.78
CA PHE A 780 0.46 3.34 -28.64
C PHE A 780 1.14 4.56 -29.25
N ALA A 781 0.71 5.03 -30.43
CA ALA A 781 1.24 6.23 -31.08
C ALA A 781 1.06 7.48 -30.22
N ARG A 782 -0.08 7.62 -29.54
CA ARG A 782 -0.34 8.74 -28.63
C ARG A 782 0.57 8.69 -27.41
N LEU A 783 0.77 7.51 -26.81
CA LEU A 783 1.51 7.40 -25.55
C LEU A 783 3.04 7.32 -25.73
N LEU A 784 3.51 6.62 -26.77
CA LEU A 784 4.92 6.29 -27.02
C LEU A 784 5.30 6.53 -28.50
N PRO A 785 5.22 7.78 -29.00
CA PRO A 785 5.40 8.08 -30.43
C PRO A 785 6.81 7.72 -30.92
N ARG A 786 7.85 7.94 -30.11
CA ARG A 786 9.23 7.60 -30.51
C ARG A 786 9.47 6.10 -30.57
N HIS A 787 8.92 5.34 -29.62
CA HIS A 787 9.01 3.87 -29.65
C HIS A 787 8.30 3.29 -30.85
N LEU A 788 7.18 3.88 -31.29
CA LEU A 788 6.51 3.46 -32.51
C LEU A 788 7.40 3.62 -33.75
N GLU A 789 8.13 4.74 -33.88
CA GLU A 789 9.09 4.93 -34.97
C GLU A 789 10.20 3.87 -34.95
N ILE A 790 10.74 3.58 -33.76
CA ILE A 790 11.76 2.54 -33.55
C ILE A 790 11.20 1.16 -33.91
N ILE A 791 9.99 0.83 -33.47
CA ILE A 791 9.32 -0.44 -33.78
C ILE A 791 9.07 -0.59 -35.28
N TYR A 792 8.66 0.49 -35.97
CA TYR A 792 8.52 0.47 -37.42
C TYR A 792 9.85 0.22 -38.13
N GLU A 793 10.94 0.84 -37.67
CA GLU A 793 12.27 0.63 -38.26
C GLU A 793 12.81 -0.79 -37.97
N ILE A 794 12.59 -1.33 -36.76
CA ILE A 794 12.85 -2.73 -36.44
C ILE A 794 12.06 -3.63 -37.39
N ASN A 795 10.75 -3.38 -37.54
CA ASN A 795 9.87 -4.18 -38.39
C ASN A 795 10.31 -4.13 -39.86
N ARG A 796 10.64 -2.95 -40.38
CA ARG A 796 11.11 -2.78 -41.76
C ARG A 796 12.37 -3.58 -42.01
N ARG A 797 13.41 -3.38 -41.19
CA ARG A 797 14.70 -4.09 -41.33
C ARG A 797 14.55 -5.60 -41.18
N PHE A 798 13.74 -6.05 -40.22
CA PHE A 798 13.44 -7.46 -40.03
C PHE A 798 12.73 -8.06 -41.25
N LEU A 799 11.68 -7.42 -41.76
CA LEU A 799 10.95 -7.91 -42.93
C LEU A 799 11.79 -7.84 -44.21
N ASP A 800 12.68 -6.86 -44.35
CA ASP A 800 13.62 -6.79 -45.47
C ASP A 800 14.60 -7.99 -45.44
N ASP A 801 15.15 -8.35 -44.27
CA ASP A 801 15.96 -9.55 -44.09
C ASP A 801 15.17 -10.85 -44.38
N ILE A 802 13.93 -10.95 -43.89
CA ILE A 802 13.06 -12.10 -44.20
C ILE A 802 12.77 -12.19 -45.70
N ARG A 803 12.55 -11.07 -46.39
CA ARG A 803 12.32 -11.04 -47.84
C ARG A 803 13.54 -11.53 -48.62
N LEU A 804 14.75 -11.26 -48.13
CA LEU A 804 15.99 -11.76 -48.74
C LEU A 804 16.16 -13.27 -48.52
N ARG A 805 15.80 -13.79 -47.34
CA ARG A 805 15.91 -15.22 -47.00
C ARG A 805 14.80 -16.09 -47.58
N TYR A 806 13.59 -15.55 -47.71
CA TYR A 806 12.38 -16.23 -48.18
C TYR A 806 11.71 -15.43 -49.31
N PRO A 807 12.34 -15.37 -50.50
CA PRO A 807 11.77 -14.64 -51.63
C PRO A 807 10.40 -15.23 -52.00
N SER A 808 9.42 -14.36 -52.27
CA SER A 808 8.05 -14.70 -52.72
C SER A 808 7.08 -15.32 -51.68
N ASP A 809 7.42 -15.40 -50.38
CA ASP A 809 6.47 -15.82 -49.32
C ASP A 809 5.88 -14.61 -48.58
N ASP A 810 5.11 -13.76 -49.29
CA ASP A 810 4.51 -12.54 -48.70
C ASP A 810 3.56 -12.83 -47.52
N GLN A 811 2.99 -14.04 -47.48
CA GLN A 811 2.14 -14.47 -46.36
C GLN A 811 2.95 -14.67 -45.09
N LEU A 812 4.16 -15.24 -45.19
CA LEU A 812 5.09 -15.34 -44.06
C LEU A 812 5.47 -13.96 -43.54
N LEU A 813 5.76 -12.99 -44.41
CA LEU A 813 6.07 -11.61 -44.01
C LEU A 813 4.90 -11.00 -43.20
N ARG A 814 3.67 -11.20 -43.66
CA ARG A 814 2.47 -10.70 -42.96
C ARG A 814 2.30 -11.33 -41.57
N ARG A 815 2.52 -12.64 -41.45
CA ARG A 815 2.41 -13.36 -40.17
C ARG A 815 3.55 -13.01 -39.21
N LEU A 816 4.77 -12.76 -39.70
CA LEU A 816 5.93 -12.41 -38.87
C LEU A 816 6.00 -10.93 -38.44
N SER A 817 5.38 -10.02 -39.19
CA SER A 817 5.42 -8.58 -38.91
C SER A 817 5.14 -8.25 -37.43
N LEU A 818 5.75 -7.17 -36.93
CA LEU A 818 5.47 -6.65 -35.59
C LEU A 818 4.12 -5.90 -35.57
N ILE A 819 3.63 -5.50 -36.74
CA ILE A 819 2.37 -4.78 -36.94
C ILE A 819 1.34 -5.76 -37.49
N ASP A 820 0.24 -5.90 -36.78
CA ASP A 820 -0.96 -6.60 -37.26
C ASP A 820 -1.77 -5.63 -38.12
N GLU A 821 -2.02 -6.02 -39.37
CA GLU A 821 -2.79 -5.26 -40.37
C GLU A 821 -4.18 -5.89 -40.60
N ALA A 822 -4.53 -6.96 -39.88
CA ALA A 822 -5.84 -7.61 -39.99
C ALA A 822 -6.87 -6.93 -39.07
N GLY A 823 -7.83 -6.23 -39.67
CA GLY A 823 -8.83 -5.44 -38.92
C GLY A 823 -8.29 -4.07 -38.53
N GLY A 824 -8.39 -3.70 -37.24
CA GLY A 824 -7.69 -2.54 -36.70
C GLY A 824 -6.18 -2.78 -36.66
N LYS A 825 -5.35 -1.72 -36.71
CA LYS A 825 -3.89 -1.87 -36.60
C LYS A 825 -3.44 -2.07 -35.16
N TYR A 826 -2.62 -3.08 -34.90
CA TYR A 826 -2.07 -3.37 -33.56
C TYR A 826 -0.56 -3.63 -33.61
N ILE A 827 0.12 -3.36 -32.49
CA ILE A 827 1.50 -3.80 -32.24
C ILE A 827 1.44 -5.15 -31.52
N ARG A 828 2.24 -6.12 -31.98
CA ARG A 828 2.34 -7.47 -31.41
C ARG A 828 3.55 -7.57 -30.48
N MET A 829 3.33 -7.52 -29.17
CA MET A 829 4.44 -7.41 -28.20
C MET A 829 5.29 -8.68 -28.12
N ALA A 830 4.68 -9.86 -28.24
CA ALA A 830 5.41 -11.12 -28.33
C ALA A 830 6.35 -11.17 -29.56
N HIS A 831 5.96 -10.53 -30.67
CA HIS A 831 6.78 -10.45 -31.87
C HIS A 831 7.96 -9.51 -31.65
N LEU A 832 7.73 -8.35 -31.02
CA LEU A 832 8.79 -7.41 -30.64
C LEU A 832 9.83 -8.09 -29.73
N ALA A 833 9.39 -8.82 -28.70
CA ALA A 833 10.27 -9.57 -27.82
C ALA A 833 11.05 -10.67 -28.57
N SER A 834 10.39 -11.42 -29.44
CA SER A 834 11.01 -12.51 -30.22
C SER A 834 12.08 -12.01 -31.19
N VAL A 835 11.84 -10.88 -31.86
CA VAL A 835 12.80 -10.26 -32.78
C VAL A 835 13.96 -9.61 -32.03
N GLY A 836 13.65 -8.93 -30.92
CA GLY A 836 14.61 -8.18 -30.10
C GLY A 836 15.43 -9.00 -29.12
N SER A 837 15.23 -10.32 -29.04
CA SER A 837 15.96 -11.19 -28.11
C SER A 837 16.87 -12.19 -28.83
N HIS A 838 17.98 -12.57 -28.19
CA HIS A 838 18.86 -13.65 -28.67
C HIS A 838 18.35 -15.04 -28.31
N ALA A 839 17.51 -15.15 -27.28
CA ALA A 839 16.93 -16.40 -26.82
C ALA A 839 15.43 -16.24 -26.52
N ILE A 840 14.65 -17.27 -26.85
CA ILE A 840 13.23 -17.42 -26.57
C ILE A 840 13.06 -18.76 -25.87
N ASN A 841 12.39 -18.80 -24.73
CA ASN A 841 12.16 -20.06 -24.04
C ASN A 841 10.72 -20.25 -23.56
N GLY A 842 10.27 -21.50 -23.59
CA GLY A 842 9.10 -21.94 -22.86
C GLY A 842 9.46 -22.45 -21.46
N VAL A 843 8.42 -22.83 -20.70
CA VAL A 843 8.48 -23.03 -19.25
C VAL A 843 8.18 -24.47 -18.78
N ALA A 844 8.00 -25.37 -19.75
CA ALA A 844 7.85 -26.82 -19.61
C ALA A 844 8.11 -27.44 -20.99
N ALA A 845 8.53 -28.71 -21.04
CA ALA A 845 8.91 -29.36 -22.30
C ALA A 845 7.75 -29.36 -23.33
N LEU A 846 6.56 -29.79 -22.91
CA LEU A 846 5.36 -29.78 -23.76
C LEU A 846 4.99 -28.37 -24.21
N HIS A 847 5.08 -27.39 -23.31
CA HIS A 847 4.79 -25.99 -23.64
C HIS A 847 5.74 -25.44 -24.69
N THR A 848 7.04 -25.70 -24.56
CA THR A 848 8.04 -25.28 -25.54
C THR A 848 7.78 -25.93 -26.90
N GLU A 849 7.37 -27.19 -26.93
CA GLU A 849 7.03 -27.87 -28.18
C GLU A 849 5.77 -27.26 -28.83
N LEU A 850 4.71 -27.05 -28.04
CA LEU A 850 3.49 -26.38 -28.53
C LEU A 850 3.77 -24.96 -29.00
N LEU A 851 4.66 -24.22 -28.33
CA LEU A 851 5.08 -22.87 -28.73
C LEU A 851 5.72 -22.86 -30.14
N LYS A 852 6.57 -23.86 -30.43
CA LYS A 852 7.21 -24.06 -31.75
C LYS A 852 6.24 -24.51 -32.83
N GLN A 853 5.18 -25.23 -32.46
CA GLN A 853 4.21 -25.77 -33.41
C GLN A 853 3.05 -24.82 -33.69
N THR A 854 2.74 -23.91 -32.77
CA THR A 854 1.54 -23.07 -32.84
C THR A 854 1.90 -21.58 -32.83
N VAL A 855 1.93 -20.96 -31.65
CA VAL A 855 1.93 -19.52 -31.42
C VAL A 855 3.15 -18.80 -32.02
N LEU A 856 4.34 -19.41 -31.95
CA LEU A 856 5.59 -18.84 -32.50
C LEU A 856 6.19 -19.72 -33.61
N SER A 857 5.35 -20.49 -34.31
CA SER A 857 5.79 -21.42 -35.36
C SER A 857 6.56 -20.76 -36.51
N ASP A 858 6.09 -19.61 -37.00
CA ASP A 858 6.79 -18.87 -38.04
C ASP A 858 8.14 -18.32 -37.53
N PHE A 859 8.26 -17.93 -36.26
CA PHE A 859 9.54 -17.52 -35.66
C PHE A 859 10.50 -18.70 -35.52
N TYR A 860 10.01 -19.86 -35.12
CA TYR A 860 10.80 -21.08 -35.06
C TYR A 860 11.29 -21.52 -36.45
N ARG A 861 10.45 -21.36 -37.49
CA ARG A 861 10.84 -21.64 -38.88
C ARG A 861 12.03 -20.80 -39.34
N VAL A 862 12.10 -19.52 -38.93
CA VAL A 862 13.13 -18.59 -39.43
C VAL A 862 14.36 -18.43 -38.54
N ALA A 863 14.27 -18.83 -37.27
CA ALA A 863 15.35 -18.74 -36.29
C ALA A 863 15.23 -19.86 -35.22
N PRO A 864 15.33 -21.15 -35.62
CA PRO A 864 15.13 -22.27 -34.70
C PRO A 864 16.17 -22.31 -33.56
N GLU A 865 17.38 -21.79 -33.80
CA GLU A 865 18.48 -21.72 -32.84
C GLU A 865 18.19 -20.83 -31.62
N LYS A 866 17.18 -19.94 -31.71
CA LYS A 866 16.78 -19.08 -30.59
C LYS A 866 15.90 -19.80 -29.57
N PHE A 867 15.36 -20.98 -29.87
CA PHE A 867 14.32 -21.61 -29.04
C PHE A 867 14.90 -22.61 -28.03
N PHE A 868 14.76 -22.28 -26.75
CA PHE A 868 15.19 -23.09 -25.61
C PHE A 868 13.99 -23.59 -24.79
N ASN A 869 14.23 -24.57 -23.94
CA ASN A 869 13.30 -24.96 -22.89
C ASN A 869 13.98 -24.79 -21.54
N VAL A 870 13.34 -24.09 -20.61
CA VAL A 870 13.73 -24.13 -19.20
C VAL A 870 12.50 -24.42 -18.39
N THR A 871 12.36 -25.68 -17.93
CA THR A 871 11.22 -26.06 -17.11
C THR A 871 11.25 -25.25 -15.81
N ASN A 872 10.11 -24.69 -15.41
CA ASN A 872 9.96 -23.99 -14.14
C ASN A 872 10.40 -24.82 -12.93
N GLY A 873 10.63 -24.12 -11.82
CA GLY A 873 10.93 -24.73 -10.53
C GLY A 873 10.50 -23.83 -9.38
N VAL A 874 10.48 -24.38 -8.17
CA VAL A 874 10.13 -23.67 -6.94
C VAL A 874 11.21 -23.86 -5.88
N THR A 875 11.38 -22.85 -5.02
CA THR A 875 12.44 -22.89 -3.99
C THR A 875 12.08 -23.85 -2.84
N PRO A 876 12.91 -24.84 -2.50
CA PRO A 876 12.68 -25.73 -1.36
C PRO A 876 12.78 -25.00 0.00
N ARG A 877 13.47 -23.86 0.06
CA ARG A 877 13.61 -23.07 1.30
C ARG A 877 12.27 -22.59 1.82
N ARG A 878 11.44 -22.06 0.92
CA ARG A 878 10.09 -21.61 1.29
C ARG A 878 9.08 -22.75 1.33
N TRP A 879 9.10 -23.60 0.30
CA TRP A 879 8.01 -24.56 0.06
C TRP A 879 8.22 -25.93 0.72
N ILE A 880 9.32 -26.12 1.44
CA ILE A 880 9.54 -27.27 2.33
C ILE A 880 10.05 -26.79 3.69
N ALA A 881 11.21 -26.12 3.75
CA ALA A 881 11.83 -25.73 5.03
C ALA A 881 10.95 -24.78 5.87
N LEU A 882 10.43 -23.72 5.27
CA LEU A 882 9.59 -22.76 5.97
C LEU A 882 8.14 -23.24 6.12
N SER A 883 7.54 -23.83 5.08
CA SER A 883 6.14 -24.24 5.13
C SER A 883 5.89 -25.55 5.89
N ASN A 884 6.87 -26.45 5.93
CA ASN A 884 6.73 -27.79 6.52
C ASN A 884 7.96 -28.15 7.37
N PRO A 885 8.16 -27.46 8.51
CA PRO A 885 9.32 -27.68 9.37
C PRO A 885 9.40 -29.11 9.92
N ASN A 886 8.26 -29.77 10.15
CA ASN A 886 8.20 -31.16 10.61
C ASN A 886 8.74 -32.14 9.55
N LEU A 887 8.33 -31.98 8.29
CA LEU A 887 8.89 -32.77 7.18
C LEU A 887 10.39 -32.48 7.01
N SER A 888 10.77 -31.22 7.10
CA SER A 888 12.16 -30.80 6.97
C SER A 888 13.06 -31.42 8.05
N ALA A 889 12.57 -31.49 9.29
CA ALA A 889 13.25 -32.17 10.38
C ALA A 889 13.35 -33.70 10.15
N LEU A 890 12.29 -34.32 9.65
CA LEU A 890 12.27 -35.74 9.30
C LEU A 890 13.31 -36.08 8.21
N ILE A 891 13.32 -35.30 7.12
CA ILE A 891 14.30 -35.44 6.04
C ILE A 891 15.72 -35.24 6.59
N THR A 892 15.94 -34.14 7.32
CA THR A 892 17.26 -33.79 7.86
C THR A 892 17.80 -34.86 8.81
N ARG A 893 16.94 -35.46 9.63
CA ARG A 893 17.33 -36.56 10.54
C ARG A 893 17.82 -37.80 9.77
N LYS A 894 17.32 -38.05 8.57
CA LYS A 894 17.65 -39.24 7.78
C LYS A 894 18.84 -39.02 6.85
N ILE A 895 18.95 -37.86 6.21
CA ILE A 895 19.93 -37.62 5.14
C ILE A 895 20.84 -36.39 5.36
N GLY A 896 20.78 -35.74 6.53
CA GLY A 896 21.55 -34.53 6.83
C GLY A 896 20.89 -33.26 6.27
N ASP A 897 21.54 -32.09 6.39
CA ASP A 897 20.94 -30.78 6.05
C ASP A 897 21.33 -30.23 4.67
N ARG A 898 22.14 -30.97 3.90
CA ARG A 898 22.62 -30.58 2.56
C ARG A 898 21.52 -30.45 1.50
N TRP A 899 20.41 -31.16 1.66
CA TRP A 899 19.33 -31.25 0.66
C TRP A 899 18.68 -29.91 0.31
N LEU A 900 18.76 -28.90 1.18
CA LEU A 900 18.25 -27.55 0.88
C LEU A 900 19.10 -26.78 -0.13
N ALA A 901 20.37 -27.18 -0.30
CA ALA A 901 21.31 -26.62 -1.26
C ALA A 901 21.43 -27.46 -2.55
N ASP A 902 21.17 -28.78 -2.50
CA ASP A 902 21.16 -29.67 -3.67
C ASP A 902 19.98 -30.66 -3.61
N LEU A 903 18.77 -30.12 -3.81
CA LEU A 903 17.52 -30.90 -3.72
C LEU A 903 17.48 -32.08 -4.71
N GLU A 904 18.05 -31.88 -5.89
CA GLU A 904 18.01 -32.83 -7.00
C GLU A 904 18.71 -34.13 -6.66
N LYS A 905 19.90 -34.07 -6.05
CA LYS A 905 20.68 -35.26 -5.72
C LYS A 905 20.34 -35.85 -4.35
N GLU A 906 20.06 -35.01 -3.37
CA GLU A 906 20.00 -35.47 -1.98
C GLU A 906 18.69 -36.19 -1.67
N LEU A 907 17.57 -35.84 -2.33
CA LEU A 907 16.28 -36.48 -2.09
C LEU A 907 16.20 -37.92 -2.59
N GLU A 908 17.05 -38.34 -3.53
CA GLU A 908 17.12 -39.73 -4.01
C GLU A 908 17.47 -40.70 -2.87
N HIS A 909 18.25 -40.25 -1.87
CA HIS A 909 18.62 -41.05 -0.71
C HIS A 909 17.43 -41.44 0.20
N LEU A 910 16.29 -40.78 0.07
CA LEU A 910 15.07 -41.11 0.81
C LEU A 910 14.24 -42.22 0.12
N GLU A 911 14.47 -42.49 -1.16
CA GLU A 911 13.66 -43.45 -1.93
C GLU A 911 13.65 -44.87 -1.32
N PRO A 912 14.77 -45.44 -0.84
CA PRO A 912 14.76 -46.74 -0.17
C PRO A 912 13.90 -46.77 1.10
N LEU A 913 13.67 -45.63 1.74
CA LEU A 913 12.85 -45.51 2.96
C LEU A 913 11.34 -45.50 2.64
N ALA A 914 10.93 -45.42 1.37
CA ALA A 914 9.51 -45.43 0.99
C ALA A 914 8.77 -46.71 1.39
N VAL A 915 9.50 -47.81 1.63
CA VAL A 915 8.97 -49.10 2.10
C VAL A 915 9.31 -49.39 3.57
N ASP A 916 10.05 -48.51 4.24
CA ASP A 916 10.40 -48.66 5.65
C ASP A 916 9.21 -48.29 6.54
N ALA A 917 8.77 -49.23 7.39
CA ALA A 917 7.54 -49.09 8.17
C ALA A 917 7.62 -47.95 9.20
N ASP A 918 8.78 -47.76 9.84
CA ASP A 918 8.97 -46.68 10.81
C ASP A 918 9.00 -45.31 10.13
N PHE A 919 9.66 -45.20 8.98
CA PHE A 919 9.65 -43.97 8.19
C PHE A 919 8.25 -43.64 7.65
N GLN A 920 7.48 -44.62 7.17
CA GLN A 920 6.09 -44.42 6.76
C GLN A 920 5.23 -43.89 7.92
N LYS A 921 5.41 -44.45 9.13
CA LYS A 921 4.69 -44.00 10.32
C LYS A 921 5.03 -42.56 10.70
N ASP A 922 6.32 -42.21 10.69
CA ASP A 922 6.78 -40.83 10.93
C ASP A 922 6.21 -39.87 9.86
N TRP A 923 6.21 -40.28 8.59
CA TRP A 923 5.66 -39.51 7.48
C TRP A 923 4.17 -39.23 7.63
N GLN A 924 3.39 -40.26 8.00
CA GLN A 924 1.96 -40.14 8.28
C GLN A 924 1.69 -39.20 9.45
N ALA A 925 2.50 -39.26 10.51
CA ALA A 925 2.38 -38.36 11.65
C ALA A 925 2.57 -36.89 11.24
N VAL A 926 3.60 -36.61 10.43
CA VAL A 926 3.83 -35.26 9.87
C VAL A 926 2.63 -34.78 9.04
N LYS A 927 2.10 -35.62 8.14
CA LYS A 927 0.91 -35.27 7.33
C LYS A 927 -0.31 -35.01 8.21
N ALA A 928 -0.56 -35.85 9.20
CA ALA A 928 -1.69 -35.71 10.11
C ALA A 928 -1.61 -34.41 10.92
N ASP A 929 -0.43 -34.01 11.40
CA ASP A 929 -0.23 -32.75 12.09
C ASP A 929 -0.49 -31.55 11.18
N ASN A 930 0.03 -31.58 9.96
CA ASN A 930 -0.23 -30.51 8.97
C ASN A 930 -1.73 -30.36 8.67
N LYS A 931 -2.47 -31.47 8.57
CA LYS A 931 -3.93 -31.46 8.36
C LYS A 931 -4.67 -30.87 9.56
N ARG A 932 -4.23 -31.14 10.80
CA ARG A 932 -4.81 -30.50 12.00
C ARG A 932 -4.60 -28.99 12.01
N VAL A 933 -3.41 -28.53 11.62
CA VAL A 933 -3.10 -27.09 11.51
C VAL A 933 -3.99 -26.42 10.45
N LEU A 934 -4.13 -27.02 9.27
CA LEU A 934 -5.02 -26.47 8.24
C LEU A 934 -6.49 -26.49 8.66
N ALA A 935 -6.95 -27.55 9.32
CA ALA A 935 -8.32 -27.63 9.84
C ALA A 935 -8.61 -26.51 10.86
N ALA A 936 -7.64 -26.18 11.73
CA ALA A 936 -7.77 -25.06 12.66
C ALA A 936 -7.85 -23.71 11.92
N LEU A 937 -7.02 -23.49 10.90
CA LEU A 937 -7.05 -22.28 10.08
C LEU A 937 -8.39 -22.14 9.33
N ILE A 938 -8.90 -23.23 8.76
CA ILE A 938 -10.19 -23.26 8.07
C ILE A 938 -11.31 -22.84 9.03
N LYS A 939 -11.33 -23.41 10.24
CA LYS A 939 -12.30 -23.04 11.27
C LYS A 939 -12.20 -21.58 11.67
N GLU A 940 -10.99 -21.06 11.87
CA GLU A 940 -10.75 -19.65 12.21
C GLU A 940 -11.26 -18.70 11.12
N ARG A 941 -10.99 -19.01 9.84
CA ARG A 941 -11.25 -18.10 8.72
C ARG A 941 -12.66 -18.21 8.14
N THR A 942 -13.28 -19.38 8.23
CA THR A 942 -14.56 -19.67 7.56
C THR A 942 -15.66 -20.08 8.53
N GLY A 943 -15.32 -20.45 9.77
CA GLY A 943 -16.25 -21.08 10.72
C GLY A 943 -16.53 -22.56 10.44
N VAL A 944 -16.12 -23.10 9.30
CA VAL A 944 -16.37 -24.50 8.92
C VAL A 944 -15.44 -25.43 9.70
N ILE A 945 -16.01 -26.49 10.27
CA ILE A 945 -15.25 -27.54 10.96
C ILE A 945 -15.07 -28.71 9.99
N VAL A 946 -13.81 -29.10 9.76
CA VAL A 946 -13.44 -30.21 8.88
C VAL A 946 -12.70 -31.29 9.66
N ASP A 947 -12.86 -32.57 9.27
CA ASP A 947 -12.20 -33.70 9.92
C ASP A 947 -10.80 -33.93 9.32
N PRO A 948 -9.70 -33.74 10.07
CA PRO A 948 -8.34 -33.96 9.57
C PRO A 948 -8.03 -35.44 9.24
N ARG A 949 -8.93 -36.38 9.55
CA ARG A 949 -8.80 -37.80 9.13
C ARG A 949 -9.35 -38.06 7.73
N SER A 950 -10.19 -37.17 7.20
CA SER A 950 -10.71 -37.27 5.83
C SER A 950 -9.61 -37.00 4.81
N LEU A 951 -9.75 -37.51 3.58
CA LEU A 951 -8.87 -37.16 2.47
C LEU A 951 -8.96 -35.64 2.18
N PHE A 952 -7.85 -34.92 2.32
CA PHE A 952 -7.77 -33.51 1.95
C PHE A 952 -7.45 -33.38 0.46
N ASP A 953 -8.49 -33.04 -0.30
CA ASP A 953 -8.49 -32.87 -1.74
C ASP A 953 -8.48 -31.36 -2.05
N ILE A 954 -7.38 -30.86 -2.64
CA ILE A 954 -7.11 -29.42 -2.68
C ILE A 954 -6.93 -28.92 -4.11
N GLN A 955 -7.76 -27.94 -4.48
CA GLN A 955 -7.64 -27.16 -5.71
C GLN A 955 -7.43 -25.68 -5.42
N VAL A 956 -6.17 -25.27 -5.26
CA VAL A 956 -5.78 -23.86 -5.03
C VAL A 956 -4.99 -23.28 -6.19
N LYS A 957 -5.59 -22.32 -6.89
CA LYS A 957 -5.02 -21.59 -8.03
C LYS A 957 -5.97 -20.46 -8.43
N ARG A 958 -5.51 -19.52 -9.26
CA ARG A 958 -6.35 -18.46 -9.85
C ARG A 958 -7.65 -19.06 -10.42
N LEU A 959 -8.77 -18.37 -10.25
CA LEU A 959 -10.06 -18.79 -10.80
C LEU A 959 -10.10 -18.42 -12.28
N HIS A 960 -10.19 -19.44 -13.14
CA HIS A 960 -10.26 -19.30 -14.57
C HIS A 960 -10.93 -20.54 -15.18
N GLU A 961 -11.74 -20.37 -16.22
CA GLU A 961 -12.45 -21.47 -16.88
C GLU A 961 -11.52 -22.63 -17.31
N TYR A 962 -10.38 -22.36 -17.99
CA TYR A 962 -9.43 -23.42 -18.37
C TYR A 962 -8.80 -24.20 -17.19
N LYS A 963 -8.80 -23.64 -15.97
CA LYS A 963 -8.30 -24.32 -14.75
C LYS A 963 -9.35 -25.25 -14.12
N ARG A 964 -10.57 -25.20 -14.65
CA ARG A 964 -11.65 -26.15 -14.45
C ARG A 964 -12.08 -26.41 -13.00
N GLN A 965 -12.09 -25.39 -12.13
CA GLN A 965 -12.70 -25.54 -10.80
C GLN A 965 -14.16 -26.03 -10.87
N HIS A 966 -14.91 -25.56 -11.86
CA HIS A 966 -16.26 -26.07 -12.15
C HIS A 966 -16.35 -27.54 -12.60
N LEU A 967 -15.30 -28.16 -13.16
CA LEU A 967 -15.28 -29.63 -13.39
C LEU A 967 -15.24 -30.38 -12.05
N ASN A 968 -14.42 -29.88 -11.12
CA ASN A 968 -14.40 -30.41 -9.76
C ASN A 968 -15.77 -30.24 -9.07
N VAL A 969 -16.42 -29.09 -9.24
CA VAL A 969 -17.79 -28.88 -8.72
C VAL A 969 -18.82 -29.85 -9.32
N LEU A 970 -18.75 -30.17 -10.62
CA LEU A 970 -19.64 -31.17 -11.22
C LEU A 970 -19.45 -32.55 -10.57
N TYR A 971 -18.22 -32.94 -10.28
CA TYR A 971 -17.93 -34.16 -9.51
C TYR A 971 -18.50 -34.08 -8.08
N LEU A 972 -18.39 -32.95 -7.38
CA LEU A 972 -18.96 -32.77 -6.04
C LEU A 972 -20.48 -32.95 -6.03
N ILE A 973 -21.17 -32.42 -7.03
CA ILE A 973 -22.62 -32.58 -7.19
C ILE A 973 -22.97 -34.05 -7.47
N THR A 974 -22.14 -34.73 -8.27
CA THR A 974 -22.29 -36.16 -8.55
C THR A 974 -22.16 -36.99 -7.27
N LEU A 975 -21.15 -36.71 -6.46
CA LEU A 975 -20.94 -37.38 -5.18
C LEU A 975 -22.06 -37.07 -4.18
N PHE A 976 -22.53 -35.82 -4.13
CA PHE A 976 -23.70 -35.42 -3.34
C PHE A 976 -24.95 -36.23 -3.72
N ASN A 977 -25.25 -36.38 -5.01
CA ASN A 977 -26.39 -37.17 -5.48
C ASN A 977 -26.24 -38.66 -5.15
N ARG A 978 -25.05 -39.25 -5.35
CA ARG A 978 -24.77 -40.65 -5.01
C ARG A 978 -24.95 -40.93 -3.52
N LEU A 979 -24.40 -40.07 -2.65
CA LEU A 979 -24.52 -40.21 -1.19
C LEU A 979 -25.97 -40.08 -0.70
N ARG A 980 -26.78 -39.20 -1.33
CA ARG A 980 -28.22 -39.10 -1.01
C ARG A 980 -29.00 -40.33 -1.45
N ARG A 981 -28.66 -40.92 -2.60
CA ARG A 981 -29.28 -42.15 -3.11
C ARG A 981 -28.91 -43.38 -2.30
N ALA A 982 -27.66 -43.48 -1.83
CA ALA A 982 -27.15 -44.61 -1.05
C ALA A 982 -26.34 -44.16 0.18
N PRO A 983 -27.00 -43.70 1.26
CA PRO A 983 -26.34 -43.23 2.50
C PRO A 983 -25.39 -44.22 3.17
N SER A 984 -25.57 -45.53 2.95
CA SER A 984 -24.75 -46.60 3.51
C SER A 984 -23.58 -47.03 2.61
N ALA A 985 -23.36 -46.36 1.48
CA ALA A 985 -22.23 -46.63 0.61
C ALA A 985 -20.91 -46.38 1.36
N ALA A 986 -19.96 -47.31 1.24
CA ALA A 986 -18.63 -47.19 1.85
C ALA A 986 -17.75 -46.21 1.05
N GLU A 987 -18.09 -44.93 1.09
CA GLU A 987 -17.30 -43.84 0.50
C GLU A 987 -16.24 -43.33 1.48
N ILE A 988 -15.07 -42.97 0.96
CA ILE A 988 -13.98 -42.39 1.76
C ILE A 988 -14.38 -40.97 2.18
N PRO A 989 -14.35 -40.63 3.48
CA PRO A 989 -14.61 -39.25 3.92
C PRO A 989 -13.63 -38.28 3.26
N ARG A 990 -14.14 -37.17 2.72
CA ARG A 990 -13.37 -36.21 1.93
C ARG A 990 -13.67 -34.78 2.33
N THR A 991 -12.61 -33.98 2.47
CA THR A 991 -12.69 -32.52 2.59
C THR A 991 -12.10 -31.90 1.33
N VAL A 992 -12.94 -31.28 0.51
CA VAL A 992 -12.53 -30.62 -0.73
C VAL A 992 -12.33 -29.13 -0.47
N ILE A 993 -11.12 -28.64 -0.75
CA ILE A 993 -10.67 -27.30 -0.38
C ILE A 993 -10.32 -26.52 -1.66
N PHE A 994 -11.10 -25.48 -1.92
CA PHE A 994 -10.82 -24.51 -2.98
C PHE A 994 -10.13 -23.27 -2.40
N GLY A 995 -9.36 -22.60 -3.24
CA GLY A 995 -8.80 -21.29 -2.91
C GLY A 995 -8.21 -20.61 -4.14
N GLY A 996 -8.34 -19.29 -4.19
CA GLY A 996 -7.83 -18.48 -5.29
C GLY A 996 -8.69 -17.26 -5.56
N LYS A 997 -8.16 -16.34 -6.37
CA LYS A 997 -8.81 -15.08 -6.72
C LYS A 997 -9.30 -15.11 -8.18
N ALA A 998 -10.47 -14.53 -8.44
CA ALA A 998 -10.94 -14.18 -9.78
C ALA A 998 -10.53 -12.75 -10.12
N ALA A 999 -10.18 -12.45 -11.37
CA ALA A 999 -9.92 -11.05 -11.76
C ALA A 999 -11.20 -10.20 -11.59
N PRO A 1000 -11.11 -8.90 -11.24
CA PRO A 1000 -12.28 -8.09 -10.89
C PRO A 1000 -13.36 -8.02 -11.98
N GLY A 1001 -12.95 -7.95 -13.26
CA GLY A 1001 -13.84 -7.94 -14.43
C GLY A 1001 -14.31 -9.33 -14.90
N TYR A 1002 -13.75 -10.42 -14.39
CA TYR A 1002 -14.03 -11.76 -14.90
C TYR A 1002 -15.30 -12.34 -14.28
N ARG A 1003 -16.45 -11.97 -14.86
CA ARG A 1003 -17.78 -12.36 -14.38
C ARG A 1003 -17.98 -13.87 -14.26
N MET A 1004 -17.57 -14.66 -15.27
CA MET A 1004 -17.73 -16.12 -15.23
C MET A 1004 -16.92 -16.77 -14.11
N ALA A 1005 -15.67 -16.35 -13.92
CA ALA A 1005 -14.84 -16.83 -12.81
C ALA A 1005 -15.44 -16.50 -11.43
N LYS A 1006 -16.02 -15.31 -11.26
CA LYS A 1006 -16.77 -14.95 -10.04
C LYS A 1006 -18.03 -15.81 -9.85
N LEU A 1007 -18.73 -16.13 -10.94
CA LEU A 1007 -19.89 -17.02 -10.91
C LEU A 1007 -19.51 -18.45 -10.50
N ILE A 1008 -18.33 -18.95 -10.92
CA ILE A 1008 -17.78 -20.23 -10.45
C ILE A 1008 -17.50 -20.21 -8.94
N ILE A 1009 -16.91 -19.13 -8.40
CA ILE A 1009 -16.74 -18.96 -6.94
C ILE A 1009 -18.09 -19.04 -6.22
N LYS A 1010 -19.10 -18.34 -6.76
CA LYS A 1010 -20.46 -18.38 -6.22
C LYS A 1010 -21.04 -19.79 -6.23
N LEU A 1011 -20.86 -20.53 -7.33
CA LEU A 1011 -21.32 -21.91 -7.44
C LEU A 1011 -20.65 -22.82 -6.41
N ILE A 1012 -19.32 -22.73 -6.23
CA ILE A 1012 -18.59 -23.51 -5.23
C ILE A 1012 -19.18 -23.29 -3.82
N ASN A 1013 -19.36 -22.04 -3.42
CA ASN A 1013 -19.89 -21.71 -2.08
C ASN A 1013 -21.36 -22.11 -1.91
N SER A 1014 -22.16 -22.02 -2.98
CA SER A 1014 -23.54 -22.48 -2.98
C SER A 1014 -23.65 -24.01 -2.84
N VAL A 1015 -22.81 -24.77 -3.55
CA VAL A 1015 -22.74 -26.24 -3.44
C VAL A 1015 -22.23 -26.65 -2.05
N ALA A 1016 -21.22 -25.94 -1.52
CA ALA A 1016 -20.73 -26.16 -0.16
C ALA A 1016 -21.83 -26.00 0.89
N THR A 1017 -22.63 -24.92 0.79
CA THR A 1017 -23.77 -24.69 1.68
C THR A 1017 -24.79 -25.83 1.61
N ALA A 1018 -25.13 -26.30 0.40
CA ALA A 1018 -26.09 -27.38 0.22
C ALA A 1018 -25.60 -28.71 0.81
N ILE A 1019 -24.31 -29.02 0.63
CA ILE A 1019 -23.67 -30.20 1.23
C ILE A 1019 -23.68 -30.11 2.76
N ASP A 1020 -23.35 -28.94 3.31
CA ASP A 1020 -23.31 -28.72 4.76
C ASP A 1020 -24.69 -28.80 5.43
N GLN A 1021 -25.76 -28.48 4.70
CA GLN A 1021 -27.13 -28.56 5.20
C GLN A 1021 -27.73 -29.97 5.13
N ASP A 1022 -27.13 -30.90 4.38
CA ASP A 1022 -27.59 -32.29 4.32
C ASP A 1022 -26.96 -33.10 5.48
N PRO A 1023 -27.77 -33.61 6.43
CA PRO A 1023 -27.26 -34.24 7.65
C PRO A 1023 -26.58 -35.59 7.42
N VAL A 1024 -26.79 -36.21 6.26
CA VAL A 1024 -26.15 -37.47 5.86
C VAL A 1024 -24.88 -37.17 5.10
N VAL A 1025 -24.96 -36.33 4.06
CA VAL A 1025 -23.81 -36.05 3.19
C VAL A 1025 -22.69 -35.35 3.96
N SER A 1026 -23.02 -34.38 4.82
CA SER A 1026 -22.04 -33.58 5.57
C SER A 1026 -21.16 -34.38 6.53
N GLN A 1027 -21.51 -35.64 6.84
CA GLN A 1027 -20.68 -36.54 7.66
C GLN A 1027 -19.54 -37.17 6.85
N VAL A 1028 -19.67 -37.24 5.52
CA VAL A 1028 -18.73 -37.90 4.61
C VAL A 1028 -18.04 -36.89 3.70
N LEU A 1029 -18.74 -35.85 3.25
CA LEU A 1029 -18.23 -34.84 2.32
C LEU A 1029 -18.31 -33.44 2.94
N LYS A 1030 -17.18 -32.73 2.94
CA LYS A 1030 -17.10 -31.30 3.27
C LYS A 1030 -16.48 -30.53 2.12
N VAL A 1031 -16.99 -29.32 1.87
CA VAL A 1031 -16.45 -28.42 0.84
C VAL A 1031 -16.19 -27.06 1.48
N VAL A 1032 -15.00 -26.52 1.26
CA VAL A 1032 -14.57 -25.24 1.83
C VAL A 1032 -13.94 -24.39 0.75
N PHE A 1033 -14.32 -23.12 0.68
CA PHE A 1033 -13.59 -22.11 -0.06
C PHE A 1033 -12.75 -21.28 0.92
N LEU A 1034 -11.42 -21.43 0.88
CA LEU A 1034 -10.51 -20.66 1.71
C LEU A 1034 -10.34 -19.24 1.10
N PRO A 1035 -10.81 -18.18 1.78
CA PRO A 1035 -10.70 -16.82 1.26
C PRO A 1035 -9.26 -16.33 1.27
N ASP A 1036 -8.96 -15.41 0.36
CA ASP A 1036 -7.70 -14.69 0.28
C ASP A 1036 -6.47 -15.61 0.22
N PHE A 1037 -6.49 -16.52 -0.75
CA PHE A 1037 -5.34 -17.39 -1.00
C PHE A 1037 -4.14 -16.56 -1.48
N ASN A 1038 -3.08 -16.55 -0.67
CA ASN A 1038 -1.82 -15.83 -0.86
C ASN A 1038 -0.63 -16.69 -0.35
N VAL A 1039 0.61 -16.20 -0.41
CA VAL A 1039 1.77 -17.02 -0.01
C VAL A 1039 1.72 -17.35 1.48
N LYS A 1040 1.46 -16.37 2.34
CA LYS A 1040 1.35 -16.53 3.79
C LYS A 1040 0.41 -17.66 4.19
N ASN A 1041 -0.81 -17.66 3.67
CA ASN A 1041 -1.82 -18.68 3.99
C ASN A 1041 -1.50 -20.02 3.33
N SER A 1042 -0.87 -20.00 2.15
CA SER A 1042 -0.54 -21.23 1.41
C SER A 1042 0.51 -22.11 2.10
N HIS A 1043 1.33 -21.55 3.01
CA HIS A 1043 2.28 -22.33 3.81
C HIS A 1043 1.58 -23.42 4.67
N ARG A 1044 0.31 -23.23 5.03
CA ARG A 1044 -0.49 -24.22 5.77
C ARG A 1044 -1.27 -25.16 4.84
N VAL A 1045 -1.39 -24.81 3.55
CA VAL A 1045 -2.21 -25.54 2.57
C VAL A 1045 -1.43 -26.64 1.87
N TYR A 1046 -0.28 -26.31 1.25
CA TYR A 1046 0.51 -27.30 0.50
C TYR A 1046 0.95 -28.51 1.38
N PRO A 1047 1.41 -28.32 2.63
CA PRO A 1047 1.83 -29.42 3.49
C PRO A 1047 0.71 -30.38 3.91
N ALA A 1048 -0.54 -29.90 3.91
CA ALA A 1048 -1.70 -30.62 4.41
C ALA A 1048 -2.46 -31.40 3.32
N ALA A 1049 -2.20 -31.14 2.04
CA ALA A 1049 -2.88 -31.87 0.97
C ALA A 1049 -2.49 -33.35 0.96
N ASP A 1050 -3.51 -34.20 0.80
CA ASP A 1050 -3.33 -35.60 0.41
C ASP A 1050 -3.38 -35.69 -1.12
N LEU A 1051 -4.39 -35.05 -1.73
CA LEU A 1051 -4.61 -35.02 -3.18
C LEU A 1051 -4.51 -33.58 -3.70
N SER A 1052 -3.86 -33.41 -4.85
CA SER A 1052 -3.67 -32.15 -5.54
C SER A 1052 -4.38 -32.14 -6.89
N GLU A 1053 -5.32 -31.20 -7.06
CA GLU A 1053 -6.13 -31.05 -8.27
C GLU A 1053 -5.42 -30.21 -9.34
N GLN A 1054 -4.91 -30.89 -10.37
CA GLN A 1054 -4.16 -30.30 -11.49
C GLN A 1054 -4.87 -30.54 -12.83
N ILE A 1055 -6.14 -30.14 -12.85
CA ILE A 1055 -7.12 -30.55 -13.85
C ILE A 1055 -7.34 -29.55 -14.99
N SER A 1056 -6.34 -28.76 -15.37
CA SER A 1056 -6.49 -27.82 -16.51
C SER A 1056 -6.80 -28.57 -17.81
N THR A 1057 -7.51 -27.95 -18.76
CA THR A 1057 -7.70 -28.54 -20.10
C THR A 1057 -6.34 -28.75 -20.78
N ALA A 1058 -6.07 -29.95 -21.30
CA ALA A 1058 -4.77 -30.25 -21.89
C ALA A 1058 -4.39 -29.29 -23.02
N GLY A 1059 -3.14 -28.80 -22.99
CA GLY A 1059 -2.62 -27.79 -23.90
C GLY A 1059 -2.89 -26.33 -23.48
N LYS A 1060 -3.44 -26.07 -22.28
CA LYS A 1060 -3.77 -24.71 -21.81
C LYS A 1060 -2.92 -24.25 -20.62
N GLU A 1061 -2.46 -25.14 -19.73
CA GLU A 1061 -1.50 -24.81 -18.69
C GLU A 1061 -0.08 -24.84 -19.25
N ALA A 1062 0.60 -23.70 -19.24
CA ALA A 1062 1.98 -23.62 -19.73
C ALA A 1062 2.96 -24.46 -18.90
N SER A 1063 2.73 -24.56 -17.58
CA SER A 1063 3.60 -25.31 -16.68
C SER A 1063 2.83 -25.64 -15.41
N GLY A 1064 2.59 -24.64 -14.57
CA GLY A 1064 2.07 -24.84 -13.21
C GLY A 1064 3.22 -25.05 -12.23
N THR A 1065 3.24 -24.24 -11.17
CA THR A 1065 4.21 -24.38 -10.07
C THR A 1065 3.55 -24.80 -8.75
N GLY A 1066 2.22 -24.79 -8.70
CA GLY A 1066 1.46 -25.29 -7.54
C GLY A 1066 1.57 -26.81 -7.41
N ASN A 1067 1.50 -27.54 -8.52
CA ASN A 1067 1.72 -28.99 -8.60
C ASN A 1067 3.07 -29.41 -8.03
N MET A 1068 4.15 -28.71 -8.36
CA MET A 1068 5.49 -28.96 -7.83
C MET A 1068 5.53 -28.82 -6.30
N LYS A 1069 4.91 -27.76 -5.75
CA LYS A 1069 4.85 -27.54 -4.28
C LYS A 1069 4.07 -28.64 -3.57
N PHE A 1070 2.98 -29.09 -4.18
CA PHE A 1070 2.17 -30.20 -3.66
C PHE A 1070 2.96 -31.51 -3.64
N ALA A 1071 3.60 -31.87 -4.75
CA ALA A 1071 4.40 -33.08 -4.85
C ALA A 1071 5.61 -33.04 -3.88
N MET A 1072 6.28 -31.89 -3.76
CA MET A 1072 7.36 -31.66 -2.78
C MET A 1072 6.91 -31.88 -1.32
N ASN A 1073 5.61 -31.74 -1.03
CA ASN A 1073 5.03 -31.99 0.29
C ASN A 1073 4.31 -33.34 0.38
N GLY A 1074 4.54 -34.24 -0.58
CA GLY A 1074 4.00 -35.59 -0.61
C GLY A 1074 2.51 -35.70 -0.98
N ALA A 1075 1.90 -34.67 -1.56
CA ALA A 1075 0.55 -34.82 -2.09
C ALA A 1075 0.58 -35.56 -3.43
N LEU A 1076 -0.34 -36.49 -3.64
CA LEU A 1076 -0.51 -37.17 -4.92
C LEU A 1076 -1.26 -36.27 -5.88
N THR A 1077 -0.94 -36.33 -7.17
CA THR A 1077 -1.58 -35.49 -8.18
C THR A 1077 -2.66 -36.27 -8.91
N ILE A 1078 -3.86 -35.67 -9.01
CA ILE A 1078 -4.84 -36.00 -10.03
C ILE A 1078 -4.82 -34.89 -11.08
N GLY A 1079 -4.68 -35.26 -12.36
CA GLY A 1079 -4.51 -34.25 -13.38
C GLY A 1079 -4.50 -34.79 -14.79
N THR A 1080 -4.54 -33.86 -15.73
CA THR A 1080 -4.41 -34.10 -17.18
C THR A 1080 -2.94 -34.16 -17.60
N LEU A 1081 -2.66 -34.69 -18.80
CA LEU A 1081 -1.35 -34.56 -19.47
C LEU A 1081 -1.17 -33.13 -20.01
N ASP A 1082 -0.92 -32.20 -19.10
CA ASP A 1082 -0.77 -30.77 -19.38
C ASP A 1082 0.34 -30.12 -18.56
N GLY A 1083 0.98 -29.09 -19.11
CA GLY A 1083 2.06 -28.34 -18.46
C GLY A 1083 3.12 -29.24 -17.81
N ALA A 1084 3.46 -28.93 -16.55
CA ALA A 1084 4.44 -29.68 -15.76
C ALA A 1084 3.88 -30.98 -15.15
N ASN A 1085 2.59 -31.30 -15.33
CA ASN A 1085 2.07 -32.61 -14.89
C ASN A 1085 2.71 -33.76 -15.68
N VAL A 1086 3.02 -33.53 -16.97
CA VAL A 1086 3.73 -34.50 -17.81
C VAL A 1086 5.09 -34.83 -17.17
N GLU A 1087 5.87 -33.79 -16.87
CA GLU A 1087 7.18 -33.94 -16.28
C GLU A 1087 7.13 -34.51 -14.86
N ILE A 1088 6.14 -34.13 -14.05
CA ILE A 1088 5.94 -34.69 -12.70
C ILE A 1088 5.63 -36.17 -12.81
N ARG A 1089 4.68 -36.58 -13.67
CA ARG A 1089 4.32 -37.98 -13.88
C ARG A 1089 5.52 -38.80 -14.33
N ASP A 1090 6.33 -38.28 -15.24
CA ASP A 1090 7.55 -38.95 -15.71
C ASP A 1090 8.58 -39.11 -14.58
N ALA A 1091 8.70 -38.11 -13.72
CA ALA A 1091 9.64 -38.14 -12.59
C ALA A 1091 9.18 -39.09 -11.48
N VAL A 1092 7.91 -39.01 -11.07
CA VAL A 1092 7.40 -39.79 -9.92
C VAL A 1092 7.04 -41.22 -10.30
N GLY A 1093 6.81 -41.50 -11.58
CA GLY A 1093 6.34 -42.80 -12.09
C GLY A 1093 4.82 -42.79 -12.32
N PRO A 1094 4.33 -43.33 -13.46
CA PRO A 1094 2.90 -43.38 -13.78
C PRO A 1094 2.01 -44.01 -12.69
N GLU A 1095 2.56 -44.96 -11.92
CA GLU A 1095 1.86 -45.65 -10.84
C GLU A 1095 1.62 -44.78 -9.60
N ASN A 1096 2.32 -43.64 -9.48
CA ASN A 1096 2.20 -42.70 -8.36
C ASN A 1096 1.48 -41.39 -8.77
N PHE A 1097 0.75 -41.40 -9.90
CA PHE A 1097 0.03 -40.26 -10.47
C PHE A 1097 -1.34 -40.68 -11.00
N PHE A 1098 -2.40 -39.93 -10.68
CA PHE A 1098 -3.76 -40.21 -11.15
C PHE A 1098 -4.07 -39.43 -12.44
N LEU A 1099 -3.78 -40.05 -13.59
CA LEU A 1099 -4.01 -39.45 -14.89
C LEU A 1099 -5.47 -39.66 -15.37
N PHE A 1100 -6.06 -38.63 -15.99
CA PHE A 1100 -7.31 -38.75 -16.73
C PHE A 1100 -7.40 -37.74 -17.88
N GLY A 1101 -8.45 -37.91 -18.69
CA GLY A 1101 -8.90 -36.93 -19.67
C GLY A 1101 -8.16 -36.97 -21.00
N LEU A 1102 -8.59 -36.10 -21.91
CA LEU A 1102 -8.05 -35.96 -23.26
C LEU A 1102 -6.61 -35.39 -23.22
N THR A 1103 -5.79 -35.84 -24.17
CA THR A 1103 -4.50 -35.21 -24.49
C THR A 1103 -4.70 -33.92 -25.28
N ALA A 1104 -3.69 -33.04 -25.31
CA ALA A 1104 -3.76 -31.79 -26.08
C ALA A 1104 -4.09 -32.02 -27.57
N ALA A 1105 -3.53 -33.07 -28.17
CA ALA A 1105 -3.80 -33.45 -29.56
C ALA A 1105 -5.25 -33.96 -29.77
N GLU A 1106 -5.82 -34.65 -28.79
CA GLU A 1106 -7.22 -35.08 -28.84
C GLU A 1106 -8.19 -33.92 -28.65
N VAL A 1107 -7.86 -32.95 -27.77
CA VAL A 1107 -8.63 -31.71 -27.61
C VAL A 1107 -8.73 -30.96 -28.95
N GLU A 1108 -7.61 -30.72 -29.62
CA GLU A 1108 -7.60 -30.01 -30.90
C GLU A 1108 -8.34 -30.80 -32.00
N ARG A 1109 -8.18 -32.13 -32.04
CA ARG A 1109 -8.90 -32.99 -33.00
C ARG A 1109 -10.41 -32.97 -32.78
N LEU A 1110 -10.85 -33.02 -31.53
CA LEU A 1110 -12.27 -32.98 -31.18
C LEU A 1110 -12.89 -31.62 -31.51
N LYS A 1111 -12.16 -30.51 -31.24
CA LYS A 1111 -12.58 -29.16 -31.67
C LYS A 1111 -12.69 -29.06 -33.18
N ALA A 1112 -11.67 -29.50 -33.91
CA ALA A 1112 -11.65 -29.47 -35.37
C ALA A 1112 -12.75 -30.34 -35.99
N GLY A 1113 -13.14 -31.43 -35.32
CA GLY A 1113 -14.22 -32.33 -35.72
C GLY A 1113 -15.64 -31.81 -35.44
N GLY A 1114 -15.80 -30.62 -34.86
CA GLY A 1114 -17.10 -30.04 -34.55
C GLY A 1114 -17.67 -30.50 -33.21
N TYR A 1115 -16.88 -30.41 -32.13
CA TYR A 1115 -17.29 -30.72 -30.76
C TYR A 1115 -18.70 -30.19 -30.41
N ALA A 1116 -19.60 -31.10 -30.02
CA ALA A 1116 -20.98 -30.80 -29.66
C ALA A 1116 -21.23 -31.14 -28.16
N PRO A 1117 -21.07 -30.18 -27.23
CA PRO A 1117 -21.15 -30.45 -25.79
C PRO A 1117 -22.51 -31.02 -25.36
N ARG A 1118 -23.58 -30.62 -26.04
CA ARG A 1118 -24.94 -31.10 -25.80
C ARG A 1118 -25.07 -32.63 -25.91
N GLU A 1119 -24.31 -33.26 -26.81
CA GLU A 1119 -24.35 -34.72 -26.97
C GLU A 1119 -23.86 -35.42 -25.70
N PHE A 1120 -22.77 -34.93 -25.08
CA PHE A 1120 -22.24 -35.44 -23.82
C PHE A 1120 -23.23 -35.26 -22.66
N TYR A 1121 -23.89 -34.10 -22.61
CA TYR A 1121 -24.96 -33.83 -21.64
C TYR A 1121 -26.15 -34.77 -21.82
N GLU A 1122 -26.56 -35.09 -23.05
CA GLU A 1122 -27.70 -35.99 -23.31
C GLU A 1122 -27.36 -37.46 -23.09
N SER A 1123 -26.11 -37.87 -23.37
CA SER A 1123 -25.67 -39.26 -23.31
C SER A 1123 -25.27 -39.75 -21.92
N ASN A 1124 -24.90 -38.85 -20.99
CA ASN A 1124 -24.45 -39.20 -19.65
C ASN A 1124 -25.50 -38.81 -18.58
N PRO A 1125 -26.23 -39.77 -18.00
CA PRO A 1125 -27.29 -39.48 -17.03
C PRO A 1125 -26.83 -38.77 -15.76
N GLU A 1126 -25.65 -39.08 -15.23
CA GLU A 1126 -25.15 -38.44 -14.00
C GLU A 1126 -24.65 -37.01 -14.27
N LEU A 1127 -24.02 -36.78 -15.42
CA LEU A 1127 -23.66 -35.44 -15.88
C LEU A 1127 -24.91 -34.57 -16.06
N ARG A 1128 -25.92 -35.14 -16.73
CA ARG A 1128 -27.22 -34.49 -16.93
C ARG A 1128 -27.87 -34.12 -15.60
N GLU A 1129 -27.93 -35.07 -14.67
CA GLU A 1129 -28.48 -34.85 -13.33
C GLU A 1129 -27.75 -33.71 -12.61
N ALA A 1130 -26.41 -33.67 -12.67
CA ALA A 1130 -25.62 -32.62 -12.03
C ALA A 1130 -25.89 -31.23 -12.63
N ILE A 1131 -25.95 -31.12 -13.97
CA ILE A 1131 -26.21 -29.85 -14.66
C ILE A 1131 -27.66 -29.39 -14.48
N ASP A 1132 -28.63 -30.31 -14.57
CA ASP A 1132 -30.05 -30.02 -14.35
C ASP A 1132 -30.30 -29.54 -12.93
N LEU A 1133 -29.58 -30.09 -11.94
CA LEU A 1133 -29.68 -29.64 -10.56
C LEU A 1133 -29.17 -28.20 -10.40
N ILE A 1134 -28.09 -27.81 -11.08
CA ILE A 1134 -27.63 -26.40 -11.14
C ILE A 1134 -28.71 -25.52 -11.77
N SER A 1135 -29.27 -25.94 -12.91
CA SER A 1135 -30.29 -25.18 -13.64
C SER A 1135 -31.64 -25.08 -12.91
N SER A 1136 -31.94 -26.01 -12.00
CA SER A 1136 -33.24 -26.10 -11.32
C SER A 1136 -33.49 -24.97 -10.31
N GLY A 1137 -32.42 -24.29 -9.88
CA GLY A 1137 -32.42 -23.32 -8.78
C GLY A 1137 -32.07 -23.92 -7.41
N PHE A 1138 -31.73 -25.21 -7.34
CA PHE A 1138 -31.43 -25.90 -6.09
C PHE A 1138 -30.28 -25.25 -5.29
N PHE A 1139 -29.20 -24.84 -5.99
CA PHE A 1139 -28.03 -24.20 -5.37
C PHE A 1139 -28.16 -22.67 -5.24
N SER A 1140 -29.33 -22.11 -5.50
CA SER A 1140 -29.58 -20.66 -5.57
C SER A 1140 -30.91 -20.24 -4.94
N ASN A 1141 -31.40 -21.03 -3.96
CA ASN A 1141 -32.65 -20.75 -3.24
C ASN A 1141 -33.86 -20.55 -4.17
N GLY A 1142 -33.92 -21.29 -5.28
CA GLY A 1142 -34.99 -21.22 -6.28
C GLY A 1142 -34.73 -20.28 -7.46
N ASP A 1143 -33.66 -19.47 -7.44
CA ASP A 1143 -33.30 -18.60 -8.57
C ASP A 1143 -32.68 -19.39 -9.73
N ARG A 1144 -33.48 -19.67 -10.75
CA ARG A 1144 -33.04 -20.39 -11.96
C ARG A 1144 -32.16 -19.55 -12.90
N ALA A 1145 -32.16 -18.23 -12.77
CA ALA A 1145 -31.42 -17.34 -13.64
C ALA A 1145 -29.96 -17.16 -13.21
N LEU A 1146 -29.65 -17.31 -11.93
CA LEU A 1146 -28.32 -17.05 -11.37
C LEU A 1146 -27.18 -17.76 -12.11
N PHE A 1147 -27.31 -19.08 -12.28
CA PHE A 1147 -26.29 -19.94 -12.90
C PHE A 1147 -26.57 -20.25 -14.38
N GLN A 1148 -27.65 -19.72 -14.95
CA GLN A 1148 -28.00 -19.92 -16.35
C GLN A 1148 -26.85 -19.59 -17.32
N PRO A 1149 -26.09 -18.47 -17.17
CA PRO A 1149 -24.98 -18.19 -18.07
C PRO A 1149 -23.89 -19.27 -18.06
N LEU A 1150 -23.63 -19.89 -16.91
CA LEU A 1150 -22.66 -20.98 -16.77
C LEU A 1150 -23.17 -22.25 -17.43
N VAL A 1151 -24.44 -22.61 -17.18
CA VAL A 1151 -25.08 -23.80 -17.78
C VAL A 1151 -25.15 -23.68 -19.30
N GLU A 1152 -25.56 -22.53 -19.81
CA GLU A 1152 -25.61 -22.27 -21.25
C GLU A 1152 -24.22 -22.37 -21.89
N SER A 1153 -23.19 -21.79 -21.26
CA SER A 1153 -21.81 -21.91 -21.73
C SER A 1153 -21.39 -23.38 -21.86
N LEU A 1154 -21.67 -24.21 -20.85
CA LEU A 1154 -21.31 -25.63 -20.85
C LEU A 1154 -22.09 -26.47 -21.87
N ILE A 1155 -23.38 -26.24 -22.07
CA ILE A 1155 -24.17 -27.09 -22.98
C ILE A 1155 -24.00 -26.65 -24.45
N THR A 1156 -23.68 -25.37 -24.70
CA THR A 1156 -23.61 -24.84 -26.07
C THR A 1156 -22.21 -24.78 -26.65
N ARG A 1157 -21.20 -24.42 -25.84
CA ARG A 1157 -19.83 -24.17 -26.30
C ARG A 1157 -18.79 -25.06 -25.64
N ASP A 1158 -18.80 -25.09 -24.30
CA ASP A 1158 -17.80 -25.76 -23.46
C ASP A 1158 -16.38 -25.63 -24.03
N ASP A 1159 -15.90 -24.39 -24.13
CA ASP A 1159 -14.61 -24.06 -24.77
C ASP A 1159 -13.42 -24.83 -24.16
N TYR A 1160 -13.59 -25.37 -22.95
CA TYR A 1160 -12.57 -26.03 -22.14
C TYR A 1160 -12.83 -27.53 -21.93
N MET A 1161 -13.74 -28.14 -22.70
CA MET A 1161 -13.94 -29.60 -22.76
C MET A 1161 -14.26 -30.24 -21.41
N LEU A 1162 -15.05 -29.58 -20.58
CA LEU A 1162 -15.48 -30.12 -19.30
C LEU A 1162 -16.36 -31.35 -19.47
N LEU A 1163 -17.33 -31.30 -20.38
CA LEU A 1163 -18.30 -32.38 -20.55
C LEU A 1163 -17.65 -33.62 -21.16
N ALA A 1164 -16.68 -33.42 -22.05
CA ALA A 1164 -15.87 -34.49 -22.61
C ALA A 1164 -15.00 -35.21 -21.57
N ASP A 1165 -14.37 -34.48 -20.65
CA ASP A 1165 -13.49 -35.06 -19.61
C ASP A 1165 -14.24 -35.53 -18.35
N TYR A 1166 -15.51 -35.17 -18.19
CA TYR A 1166 -16.27 -35.41 -16.96
C TYR A 1166 -16.27 -36.87 -16.52
N GLN A 1167 -16.58 -37.81 -17.42
CA GLN A 1167 -16.68 -39.23 -17.04
C GLN A 1167 -15.32 -39.79 -16.61
N ALA A 1168 -14.26 -39.49 -17.37
CA ALA A 1168 -12.90 -39.92 -17.06
C ALA A 1168 -12.42 -39.34 -15.71
N TYR A 1169 -12.79 -38.09 -15.40
CA TYR A 1169 -12.49 -37.47 -14.12
C TYR A 1169 -13.20 -38.18 -12.94
N VAL A 1170 -14.49 -38.49 -13.07
CA VAL A 1170 -15.27 -39.21 -12.04
C VAL A 1170 -14.69 -40.60 -11.77
N GLU A 1171 -14.30 -41.34 -12.82
CA GLU A 1171 -13.68 -42.68 -12.70
C GLU A 1171 -12.28 -42.61 -12.07
N CYS A 1172 -11.52 -41.57 -12.39
CA CYS A 1172 -10.21 -41.34 -11.80
C CYS A 1172 -10.32 -41.03 -10.29
N GLN A 1173 -11.31 -40.23 -9.89
CA GLN A 1173 -11.61 -39.96 -8.48
C GLN A 1173 -12.01 -41.22 -7.69
N GLN A 1174 -12.72 -42.17 -8.32
CA GLN A 1174 -12.98 -43.48 -7.70
C GLN A 1174 -11.68 -44.28 -7.49
N SER A 1175 -10.73 -44.17 -8.42
CA SER A 1175 -9.41 -44.80 -8.29
C SER A 1175 -8.60 -44.17 -7.15
N VAL A 1176 -8.70 -42.86 -6.96
CA VAL A 1176 -8.15 -42.17 -5.78
C VAL A 1176 -8.73 -42.73 -4.49
N SER A 1177 -10.07 -42.86 -4.39
CA SER A 1177 -10.72 -43.41 -3.19
C SER A 1177 -10.27 -44.85 -2.89
N ARG A 1178 -10.14 -45.71 -3.92
CA ARG A 1178 -9.60 -47.06 -3.76
C ARG A 1178 -8.16 -47.04 -3.26
N ALA A 1179 -7.31 -46.20 -3.85
CA ALA A 1179 -5.91 -46.09 -3.46
C ALA A 1179 -5.74 -45.57 -2.01
N TYR A 1180 -6.55 -44.59 -1.59
CA TYR A 1180 -6.50 -44.05 -0.22
C TYR A 1180 -6.96 -45.06 0.84
N SER A 1181 -7.76 -46.08 0.47
CA SER A 1181 -8.15 -47.13 1.41
C SER A 1181 -6.96 -48.01 1.88
N ASP A 1182 -5.89 -48.09 1.07
CA ASP A 1182 -4.62 -48.71 1.45
C ASP A 1182 -3.61 -47.62 1.87
N GLN A 1183 -3.57 -47.35 3.18
CA GLN A 1183 -2.71 -46.30 3.73
C GLN A 1183 -1.21 -46.57 3.57
N SER A 1184 -0.77 -47.84 3.52
CA SER A 1184 0.65 -48.14 3.33
C SER A 1184 1.06 -47.87 1.88
N ALA A 1185 0.27 -48.33 0.91
CA ALA A 1185 0.49 -48.02 -0.50
C ALA A 1185 0.42 -46.51 -0.76
N TRP A 1186 -0.58 -45.82 -0.20
CA TRP A 1186 -0.70 -44.36 -0.31
C TRP A 1186 0.53 -43.63 0.23
N THR A 1187 1.01 -44.03 1.41
CA THR A 1187 2.18 -43.40 2.04
C THR A 1187 3.45 -43.64 1.22
N ARG A 1188 3.62 -44.84 0.66
CA ARG A 1188 4.70 -45.13 -0.28
C ARG A 1188 4.65 -44.20 -1.49
N MET A 1189 3.48 -44.05 -2.13
CA MET A 1189 3.31 -43.13 -3.27
C MET A 1189 3.63 -41.69 -2.89
N SER A 1190 3.20 -41.27 -1.69
CA SER A 1190 3.41 -39.93 -1.14
C SER A 1190 4.90 -39.62 -0.93
N ILE A 1191 5.65 -40.56 -0.35
CA ILE A 1191 7.11 -40.46 -0.18
C ILE A 1191 7.77 -40.35 -1.56
N LEU A 1192 7.47 -41.27 -2.49
CA LEU A 1192 8.06 -41.27 -3.84
C LEU A 1192 7.77 -39.98 -4.63
N ASN A 1193 6.59 -39.38 -4.44
CA ASN A 1193 6.27 -38.09 -5.02
C ASN A 1193 7.16 -36.97 -4.47
N CYS A 1194 7.51 -36.99 -3.18
CA CYS A 1194 8.43 -36.02 -2.60
C CYS A 1194 9.88 -36.28 -3.02
N THR A 1195 10.33 -37.54 -3.03
CA THR A 1195 11.74 -37.86 -3.29
C THR A 1195 12.13 -37.63 -4.75
N ARG A 1196 11.25 -37.95 -5.70
CA ARG A 1196 11.56 -37.91 -7.14
C ARG A 1196 11.33 -36.56 -7.80
N VAL A 1197 10.88 -35.54 -7.07
CA VAL A 1197 10.64 -34.18 -7.59
C VAL A 1197 11.79 -33.20 -7.37
N GLY A 1198 12.98 -33.68 -6.99
CA GLY A 1198 14.16 -32.85 -6.79
C GLY A 1198 14.53 -31.97 -8.00
N ARG A 1199 14.31 -32.48 -9.23
CA ARG A 1199 14.50 -31.73 -10.51
C ARG A 1199 13.62 -30.47 -10.65
N PHE A 1200 12.59 -30.32 -9.83
CA PHE A 1200 11.70 -29.14 -9.83
C PHE A 1200 12.15 -28.05 -8.85
N SER A 1201 13.35 -28.16 -8.27
CA SER A 1201 13.99 -27.02 -7.60
C SER A 1201 14.21 -25.88 -8.60
N SER A 1202 13.89 -24.65 -8.18
CA SER A 1202 14.22 -23.45 -8.96
C SER A 1202 15.73 -23.24 -9.12
N ASP A 1203 16.58 -23.86 -8.30
CA ASP A 1203 18.04 -23.80 -8.47
C ASP A 1203 18.46 -24.49 -9.78
N ARG A 1204 17.79 -25.59 -10.14
CA ARG A 1204 18.03 -26.27 -11.43
C ARG A 1204 17.64 -25.36 -12.58
N SER A 1205 16.45 -24.75 -12.53
CA SER A 1205 16.03 -23.79 -13.56
C SER A 1205 17.03 -22.64 -13.71
N VAL A 1206 17.48 -22.03 -12.60
CA VAL A 1206 18.46 -20.94 -12.64
C VAL A 1206 19.81 -21.40 -13.22
N ARG A 1207 20.29 -22.60 -12.88
CA ARG A 1207 21.50 -23.18 -13.49
C ARG A 1207 21.35 -23.32 -15.02
N GLU A 1208 20.20 -23.77 -15.50
CA GLU A 1208 19.91 -23.88 -16.95
C GLU A 1208 19.87 -22.50 -17.62
N TYR A 1209 19.16 -21.52 -17.04
CA TYR A 1209 19.19 -20.14 -17.56
C TYR A 1209 20.61 -19.57 -17.62
N CYS A 1210 21.40 -19.72 -16.54
CA CYS A 1210 22.78 -19.24 -16.50
C CYS A 1210 23.65 -19.87 -17.60
N ARG A 1211 23.47 -21.16 -17.87
CA ARG A 1211 24.27 -21.93 -18.84
C ARG A 1211 23.84 -21.67 -20.28
N ASP A 1212 22.54 -21.72 -20.54
CA ASP A 1212 22.01 -21.81 -21.91
C ASP A 1212 21.58 -20.44 -22.47
N ILE A 1213 21.28 -19.47 -21.60
CA ILE A 1213 20.69 -18.18 -22.00
C ILE A 1213 21.56 -17.01 -21.53
N TRP A 1214 21.70 -16.80 -20.22
CA TRP A 1214 22.33 -15.59 -19.68
C TRP A 1214 23.84 -15.56 -19.85
N ASN A 1215 24.48 -16.74 -19.91
CA ASN A 1215 25.94 -16.91 -19.88
C ASN A 1215 26.57 -16.19 -18.68
N VAL A 1216 26.00 -16.41 -17.49
CA VAL A 1216 26.42 -15.79 -16.22
C VAL A 1216 27.04 -16.83 -15.30
N ARG A 1217 28.12 -16.45 -14.62
CA ARG A 1217 28.81 -17.31 -13.65
C ARG A 1217 28.52 -16.83 -12.21
N PRO A 1218 28.43 -17.76 -11.24
CA PRO A 1218 28.44 -17.40 -9.82
C PRO A 1218 29.69 -16.61 -9.43
N ILE A 1219 29.53 -15.68 -8.49
CA ILE A 1219 30.62 -14.97 -7.82
C ILE A 1219 30.47 -15.13 -6.31
N VAL A 1220 31.53 -15.54 -5.62
CA VAL A 1220 31.50 -15.67 -4.16
C VAL A 1220 32.11 -14.39 -3.58
N PRO A 1221 31.36 -13.60 -2.79
CA PRO A 1221 31.92 -12.50 -2.03
C PRO A 1221 33.00 -12.98 -1.05
N ASP A 1222 34.07 -12.20 -0.87
CA ASP A 1222 35.13 -12.50 0.09
C ASP A 1222 34.57 -12.50 1.53
N GLU A 1223 34.94 -13.49 2.35
CA GLU A 1223 34.53 -13.54 3.76
C GLU A 1223 35.25 -12.43 4.56
N ARG A 1224 34.48 -11.56 5.23
CA ARG A 1224 34.99 -10.50 6.12
C ARG A 1224 34.99 -10.91 7.59
#